data_AF-A0A1X2CPP1-F1
#
_entry.id   AF-A0A1X2CPP1-F1
#
_cell.length_a   1.000
_cell.length_b   1.000
_cell.length_c   1.000
_cell.angle_alpha   90.00
_cell.angle_beta   90.00
_cell.angle_gamma   90.00
#
_symmetry.space_group_name_H-M   'P 1'
#
loop_
_entity.id
_entity.type
_entity.pdbx_description
1 polymer ?
#
loop_
_entity_poly.entity_id
_entity_poly.type
_entity_poly.pdbx_seq_one_letter_code
_entity_poly.pdbx_strand_id
1 'polypeptide(L)'
;MSIPRFIHAFAVPLLLGWVALAVLLNVAVPSLEDVGQEHSVSLSPADAPSMQAMKHIGRVFKESDSDASAMIVLEGDQPLGDEAHRYYADLVKKLKAEKAHVQHVQDFWGDPLTAAGAQSSDGKATYVQLNLAGNQGESLANESIAAVRQIVDSTPLPAGLHVYVTGGAALIADQHHIGDTSLRLVTAITVVVILVSLFIVYRSVTTVVLVLVMVFLEIAAARGVVAALGHYDLIGLSTFSVNLLTMLGIAAGTDYAIFVLGRYHEARNAGEDRETAFYTMYRGTAPVILGSGLTIAGATYCLHFTRLPYFQTLGVPLAIGIMVAVLASLTMAPAMLVVGSRFRLFEPKRAARTRGWRRVGTAVVRWPGPILAAACALALVGLIALPGYKTSFNDRKFMPKNMSAMEGFDAADRHFSQARMNPEVLMVQADQDLRNSANMLIIERIARNVFHTPGIARVQGITRPLGTPIDHTSIPYQMGMQAVGQELTRDYMQRQMDSMLVMADQMETMVTTMETMIGIMKELTGITHNLVEQTKSMVAEVNDLRDRISDFDDFFRPIRSYFYWEKHCFDIPVCWALRSVFDTLDGIDTISDSIGELVAQMDKLDAIMPQMLKLLTPMVSMMKSMHNMMLSMHSTMAGIQDQGAAMQGKGNAMGQAFDTSKNDDSFYLPPEVFDNPDFKRGMDMFISPDGKAVRFIISHLGDPATPEGIAHVNSIRNAAFEAIKGTPVENARIYIAGTAATAKDMKEGSTYDLLIAGVGALVLIFIVMLILTRAVIAAAVIVGTVVLSLGTSFGLSVLIWQYILGFDLHWMILAMSVIILLAVGSDYNLLLVSRFKEEIHAGIKTGIIRSMAGTGAVVTSAGLVFAFTMISMGASALLILAQVGSTIGMGLLFDTLVVRSFMTPSIAALLGRWFWWPQHVRTRPLPVPTPAQPRHIAALVGS
;
A
#
# COMPACT_ATOMS: atom_id res chain seq x y z
N MET A 1 -62.29 -19.42 -8.43
CA MET A 1 -62.32 -19.28 -6.95
C MET A 1 -61.45 -18.07 -6.60
N SER A 2 -61.92 -17.10 -5.79
CA SER A 2 -61.06 -15.98 -5.39
C SER A 2 -59.95 -16.48 -4.45
N ILE A 3 -58.75 -15.86 -4.52
CA ILE A 3 -57.58 -16.25 -3.71
C ILE A 3 -57.91 -16.48 -2.22
N PRO A 4 -58.63 -15.58 -1.50
CA PRO A 4 -58.95 -15.82 -0.09
C PRO A 4 -59.86 -17.04 0.13
N ARG A 5 -60.78 -17.33 -0.80
CA ARG A 5 -61.63 -18.54 -0.70
C ARG A 5 -60.79 -19.80 -0.89
N PHE A 6 -59.84 -19.78 -1.83
CA PHE A 6 -58.91 -20.88 -2.04
C PHE A 6 -58.07 -21.16 -0.79
N ILE A 7 -57.49 -20.12 -0.19
CA ILE A 7 -56.70 -20.26 1.05
C ILE A 7 -57.57 -20.81 2.19
N HIS A 8 -58.80 -20.31 2.34
CA HIS A 8 -59.71 -20.76 3.39
C HIS A 8 -60.11 -22.24 3.22
N ALA A 9 -60.35 -22.70 1.99
CA ALA A 9 -60.72 -24.08 1.69
C ALA A 9 -59.54 -25.07 1.79
N PHE A 10 -58.35 -24.64 1.35
CA PHE A 10 -57.13 -25.47 1.30
C PHE A 10 -56.12 -25.12 2.41
N ALA A 11 -56.58 -24.56 3.54
CA ALA A 11 -55.70 -24.08 4.60
C ALA A 11 -54.75 -25.17 5.13
N VAL A 12 -55.24 -26.39 5.38
CA VAL A 12 -54.41 -27.50 5.89
C VAL A 12 -53.41 -28.00 4.84
N PRO A 13 -53.80 -28.30 3.58
CA PRO A 13 -52.85 -28.63 2.52
C PRO A 13 -51.78 -27.56 2.28
N LEU A 14 -52.14 -26.27 2.32
CA LEU A 14 -51.20 -25.17 2.15
C LEU A 14 -50.15 -25.13 3.26
N LEU A 15 -50.58 -25.27 4.52
CA LEU A 15 -49.65 -25.32 5.65
C LEU A 15 -48.72 -26.53 5.57
N LEU A 16 -49.26 -27.72 5.28
CA LEU A 16 -48.45 -28.92 5.09
C LEU A 16 -47.49 -28.77 3.91
N GLY A 17 -47.91 -28.09 2.84
CA GLY A 17 -47.04 -27.78 1.70
C GLY A 17 -45.86 -26.90 2.07
N TRP A 18 -46.08 -25.83 2.85
CA TRP A 18 -45.00 -24.97 3.35
C TRP A 18 -44.08 -25.67 4.36
N VAL A 19 -44.64 -26.48 5.27
CA VAL A 19 -43.86 -27.34 6.18
C VAL A 19 -43.02 -28.34 5.39
N ALA A 20 -43.61 -29.01 4.40
CA ALA A 20 -42.91 -29.96 3.54
C ALA A 20 -41.82 -29.27 2.73
N LEU A 21 -42.07 -28.08 2.17
CA LEU A 21 -41.07 -27.29 1.45
C LEU A 21 -39.90 -26.92 2.36
N ALA A 22 -40.18 -26.38 3.55
CA ALA A 22 -39.14 -26.00 4.51
C ALA A 22 -38.32 -27.23 4.94
N VAL A 23 -38.96 -28.34 5.29
CA VAL A 23 -38.26 -29.58 5.69
C VAL A 23 -37.47 -30.16 4.52
N LEU A 24 -38.06 -30.26 3.32
CA LEU A 24 -37.41 -30.85 2.16
C LEU A 24 -36.17 -30.04 1.75
N LEU A 25 -36.27 -28.71 1.70
CA LEU A 25 -35.13 -27.86 1.32
C LEU A 25 -34.02 -27.87 2.38
N ASN A 26 -34.34 -27.91 3.67
CA ASN A 26 -33.32 -27.94 4.73
C ASN A 26 -32.72 -29.34 4.96
N VAL A 27 -33.31 -30.41 4.39
CA VAL A 27 -32.77 -31.78 4.45
C VAL A 27 -32.05 -32.16 3.15
N ALA A 28 -32.56 -31.70 1.99
CA ALA A 28 -32.01 -32.04 0.69
C ALA A 28 -30.80 -31.19 0.30
N VAL A 29 -30.63 -30.00 0.90
CA VAL A 29 -29.54 -29.07 0.62
C VAL A 29 -28.80 -28.78 1.93
N PRO A 30 -27.46 -28.59 1.90
CA PRO A 30 -26.70 -28.14 3.07
C PRO A 30 -27.24 -26.82 3.64
N SER A 31 -26.83 -26.48 4.85
CA SER A 31 -27.30 -25.25 5.47
C SER A 31 -26.85 -24.02 4.65
N LEU A 32 -27.63 -22.94 4.72
CA LEU A 32 -27.31 -21.71 3.98
C LEU A 32 -25.90 -21.18 4.34
N GLU A 33 -25.46 -21.39 5.57
CA GLU A 33 -24.12 -21.07 6.03
C GLU A 33 -23.06 -21.93 5.32
N ASP A 34 -23.26 -23.25 5.24
CA ASP A 34 -22.32 -24.17 4.58
C ASP A 34 -22.22 -23.87 3.08
N VAL A 35 -23.37 -23.73 2.40
CA VAL A 35 -23.42 -23.36 0.97
C VAL A 35 -22.77 -21.98 0.75
N GLY A 36 -23.00 -21.05 1.68
CA GLY A 36 -22.41 -19.72 1.65
C GLY A 36 -20.90 -19.72 1.86
N GLN A 37 -20.34 -20.73 2.54
CA GLN A 37 -18.90 -20.92 2.70
C GLN A 37 -18.27 -21.62 1.48
N GLU A 38 -18.91 -22.66 0.94
CA GLU A 38 -18.41 -23.43 -0.20
C GLU A 38 -18.43 -22.59 -1.50
N HIS A 39 -19.50 -21.84 -1.71
CA HIS A 39 -19.75 -21.03 -2.91
C HIS A 39 -19.62 -19.53 -2.65
N SER A 40 -18.68 -19.14 -1.77
CA SER A 40 -18.44 -17.74 -1.45
C SER A 40 -17.79 -17.02 -2.63
N VAL A 41 -18.32 -15.85 -2.98
CA VAL A 41 -17.80 -15.02 -4.07
C VAL A 41 -16.83 -13.96 -3.55
N SER A 42 -15.89 -13.54 -4.40
CA SER A 42 -14.93 -12.51 -4.03
C SER A 42 -15.61 -11.19 -3.64
N LEU A 43 -15.15 -10.61 -2.54
CA LEU A 43 -15.60 -9.30 -2.04
C LEU A 43 -14.83 -8.14 -2.69
N SER A 44 -13.77 -8.44 -3.43
CA SER A 44 -12.92 -7.44 -4.07
C SER A 44 -13.45 -7.02 -5.44
N PRO A 45 -13.52 -5.71 -5.75
CA PRO A 45 -14.04 -5.24 -7.04
C PRO A 45 -13.10 -5.61 -8.20
N ALA A 46 -13.51 -6.59 -9.01
CA ALA A 46 -12.69 -7.10 -10.12
C ALA A 46 -12.47 -6.07 -11.25
N ASP A 47 -13.35 -5.08 -11.38
CA ASP A 47 -13.27 -4.00 -12.35
C ASP A 47 -12.44 -2.79 -11.86
N ALA A 48 -12.05 -2.77 -10.57
CA ALA A 48 -11.29 -1.66 -10.00
C ALA A 48 -9.87 -1.59 -10.60
N PRO A 49 -9.39 -0.40 -11.00
CA PRO A 49 -8.05 -0.22 -11.56
C PRO A 49 -6.92 -0.75 -10.67
N SER A 50 -7.01 -0.57 -9.35
CA SER A 50 -6.02 -1.06 -8.38
C SER A 50 -6.01 -2.59 -8.28
N MET A 51 -7.18 -3.24 -8.33
CA MET A 51 -7.30 -4.70 -8.30
C MET A 51 -6.80 -5.34 -9.60
N GLN A 52 -7.12 -4.73 -10.74
CA GLN A 52 -6.57 -5.14 -12.03
C GLN A 52 -5.06 -4.94 -12.08
N ALA A 53 -4.56 -3.82 -11.57
CA ALA A 53 -3.13 -3.55 -11.44
C ALA A 53 -2.45 -4.61 -10.57
N MET A 54 -3.01 -4.97 -9.41
CA MET A 54 -2.45 -5.98 -8.52
C MET A 54 -2.33 -7.36 -9.20
N LYS A 55 -3.41 -7.84 -9.84
CA LYS A 55 -3.41 -9.11 -10.59
C LYS A 55 -2.47 -9.04 -11.81
N HIS A 56 -2.39 -7.90 -12.49
CA HIS A 56 -1.51 -7.71 -13.63
C HIS A 56 -0.03 -7.70 -13.22
N ILE A 57 0.32 -7.01 -12.12
CA ILE A 57 1.66 -7.03 -11.53
C ILE A 57 2.04 -8.46 -11.18
N GLY A 58 1.17 -9.19 -10.48
CA GLY A 58 1.40 -10.59 -10.14
C GLY A 58 1.68 -11.47 -11.37
N ARG A 59 0.93 -11.29 -12.47
CA ARG A 59 1.13 -12.05 -13.72
C ARG A 59 2.43 -11.68 -14.43
N VAL A 60 2.76 -10.40 -14.52
CA VAL A 60 3.97 -9.90 -15.18
C VAL A 60 5.23 -10.38 -14.44
N PHE A 61 5.19 -10.42 -13.11
CA PHE A 61 6.28 -10.94 -12.28
C PHE A 61 6.24 -12.47 -12.10
N LYS A 62 5.20 -13.16 -12.61
CA LYS A 62 4.95 -14.60 -12.42
C LYS A 62 4.88 -15.01 -10.95
N GLU A 63 4.30 -14.15 -10.13
CA GLU A 63 4.12 -14.34 -8.69
C GLU A 63 2.71 -14.85 -8.37
N SER A 64 1.67 -14.24 -8.94
CA SER A 64 0.30 -14.63 -8.64
C SER A 64 -0.70 -14.13 -9.68
N ASP A 65 -1.84 -14.82 -9.80
CA ASP A 65 -3.02 -14.36 -10.54
C ASP A 65 -4.20 -13.98 -9.63
N SER A 66 -4.02 -14.11 -8.31
CA SER A 66 -4.99 -13.85 -7.26
C SER A 66 -4.77 -12.48 -6.59
N ASP A 67 -5.82 -11.96 -5.93
CA ASP A 67 -5.75 -10.82 -5.03
C ASP A 67 -5.62 -11.18 -3.54
N ALA A 68 -5.57 -12.45 -3.18
CA ALA A 68 -5.33 -12.89 -1.81
C ALA A 68 -3.85 -12.78 -1.45
N SER A 69 -3.57 -11.95 -0.44
CA SER A 69 -2.25 -11.83 0.16
C SER A 69 -2.35 -12.04 1.68
N ALA A 70 -1.39 -12.80 2.21
CA ALA A 70 -1.19 -13.02 3.63
C ALA A 70 0.23 -12.61 4.02
N MET A 71 0.41 -12.33 5.28
CA MET A 71 1.68 -11.93 5.84
C MET A 71 1.93 -12.72 7.11
N ILE A 72 3.14 -13.27 7.23
CA ILE A 72 3.57 -13.91 8.47
C ILE A 72 4.54 -12.96 9.16
N VAL A 73 4.23 -12.59 10.40
CA VAL A 73 5.06 -11.73 11.24
C VAL A 73 5.76 -12.61 12.27
N LEU A 74 7.07 -12.49 12.34
CA LEU A 74 7.91 -13.14 13.34
C LEU A 74 8.37 -12.06 14.31
N GLU A 75 8.18 -12.30 15.60
CA GLU A 75 8.54 -11.39 16.70
C GLU A 75 9.34 -12.17 17.74
N GLY A 76 10.54 -11.68 18.06
CA GLY A 76 11.38 -12.23 19.11
C GLY A 76 11.38 -11.35 20.37
N ASP A 77 11.39 -11.98 21.54
CA ASP A 77 11.63 -11.28 22.82
C ASP A 77 13.01 -10.58 22.82
N GLN A 78 13.96 -11.20 22.11
CA GLN A 78 15.33 -10.72 21.85
C GLN A 78 15.53 -10.46 20.35
N PRO A 79 16.57 -9.71 19.96
CA PRO A 79 16.92 -9.53 18.55
C PRO A 79 17.03 -10.88 17.82
N LEU A 80 16.49 -10.95 16.60
CA LEU A 80 16.39 -12.17 15.81
C LEU A 80 17.78 -12.72 15.47
N GLY A 81 18.15 -13.84 16.10
CA GLY A 81 19.43 -14.52 15.91
C GLY A 81 19.37 -15.71 14.93
N ASP A 82 20.38 -16.56 14.97
CA ASP A 82 20.54 -17.71 14.05
C ASP A 82 19.42 -18.75 14.17
N GLU A 83 18.84 -18.93 15.37
CA GLU A 83 17.69 -19.82 15.58
C GLU A 83 16.44 -19.33 14.84
N ALA A 84 16.20 -18.02 14.85
CA ALA A 84 15.10 -17.42 14.11
C ALA A 84 15.31 -17.54 12.60
N HIS A 85 16.55 -17.37 12.11
CA HIS A 85 16.88 -17.56 10.70
C HIS A 85 16.70 -19.02 10.25
N ARG A 86 17.09 -20.00 11.07
CA ARG A 86 16.85 -21.43 10.79
C ARG A 86 15.37 -21.76 10.73
N TYR A 87 14.60 -21.32 11.71
CA TYR A 87 13.14 -21.48 11.71
C TYR A 87 12.51 -20.85 10.47
N TYR A 88 12.91 -19.62 10.13
CA TYR A 88 12.40 -18.91 8.96
C TYR A 88 12.76 -19.60 7.65
N ALA A 89 13.99 -20.08 7.49
CA ALA A 89 14.42 -20.81 6.31
C ALA A 89 13.61 -22.11 6.13
N ASP A 90 13.35 -22.85 7.20
CA ASP A 90 12.52 -24.05 7.19
C ASP A 90 11.05 -23.72 6.87
N LEU A 91 10.51 -22.65 7.47
CA LEU A 91 9.15 -22.18 7.21
C LEU A 91 8.98 -21.77 5.74
N VAL A 92 9.87 -20.93 5.22
CA VAL A 92 9.86 -20.48 3.81
C VAL A 92 10.01 -21.66 2.86
N LYS A 93 10.83 -22.66 3.19
CA LYS A 93 10.98 -23.87 2.39
C LYS A 93 9.68 -24.68 2.32
N LYS A 94 8.98 -24.87 3.44
CA LYS A 94 7.67 -25.53 3.47
C LYS A 94 6.61 -24.75 2.68
N LEU A 95 6.55 -23.43 2.87
CA LEU A 95 5.63 -22.55 2.14
C LEU A 95 5.89 -22.58 0.62
N LYS A 96 7.16 -22.56 0.20
CA LYS A 96 7.52 -22.66 -1.23
C LYS A 96 7.17 -24.03 -1.83
N ALA A 97 7.10 -25.10 -1.02
CA ALA A 97 6.73 -26.44 -1.45
C ALA A 97 5.20 -26.64 -1.58
N GLU A 98 4.40 -25.89 -0.83
CA GLU A 98 2.93 -25.95 -0.86
C GLU A 98 2.35 -25.17 -2.06
N LYS A 99 2.36 -25.78 -3.24
CA LYS A 99 1.94 -25.12 -4.49
C LYS A 99 0.43 -25.02 -4.69
N ALA A 100 -0.39 -25.75 -3.95
CA ALA A 100 -1.84 -25.71 -4.15
C ALA A 100 -2.43 -24.42 -3.56
N HIS A 101 -1.91 -23.98 -2.41
CA HIS A 101 -2.44 -22.84 -1.66
C HIS A 101 -1.53 -21.61 -1.68
N VAL A 102 -0.22 -21.78 -1.83
CA VAL A 102 0.76 -20.69 -1.87
C VAL A 102 1.33 -20.57 -3.28
N GLN A 103 0.93 -19.51 -3.99
CA GLN A 103 1.41 -19.27 -5.36
C GLN A 103 2.84 -18.72 -5.33
N HIS A 104 3.11 -17.76 -4.44
CA HIS A 104 4.42 -17.13 -4.32
C HIS A 104 4.74 -16.67 -2.89
N VAL A 105 6.04 -16.69 -2.57
CA VAL A 105 6.59 -16.30 -1.27
C VAL A 105 7.62 -15.20 -1.51
N GLN A 106 7.30 -13.98 -1.09
CA GLN A 106 8.20 -12.84 -1.15
C GLN A 106 9.15 -12.85 0.06
N ASP A 107 10.29 -13.52 -0.15
CA ASP A 107 11.33 -13.75 0.83
C ASP A 107 12.38 -12.62 0.78
N PHE A 108 12.15 -11.56 1.55
CA PHE A 108 13.08 -10.45 1.67
C PHE A 108 14.07 -10.61 2.84
N TRP A 109 13.78 -11.47 3.82
CA TRP A 109 14.65 -11.61 4.98
C TRP A 109 15.70 -12.71 4.82
N GLY A 110 15.46 -13.71 3.97
CA GLY A 110 16.42 -14.76 3.67
C GLY A 110 17.64 -14.31 2.88
N ASP A 111 17.58 -13.14 2.23
CA ASP A 111 18.71 -12.55 1.49
C ASP A 111 19.33 -11.38 2.28
N PRO A 112 20.65 -11.42 2.60
CA PRO A 112 21.33 -10.33 3.30
C PRO A 112 21.17 -8.95 2.62
N LEU A 113 21.00 -8.90 1.30
CA LEU A 113 20.86 -7.64 0.56
C LEU A 113 19.53 -6.93 0.86
N THR A 114 18.47 -7.70 1.13
CA THR A 114 17.12 -7.17 1.36
C THR A 114 16.62 -7.35 2.79
N ALA A 115 17.37 -8.08 3.62
CA ALA A 115 17.04 -8.34 5.03
C ALA A 115 16.82 -7.06 5.83
N ALA A 116 17.66 -6.04 5.64
CA ALA A 116 17.52 -4.75 6.31
C ALA A 116 16.22 -4.01 5.95
N GLY A 117 15.60 -4.32 4.81
CA GLY A 117 14.31 -3.77 4.38
C GLY A 117 13.11 -4.44 5.05
N ALA A 118 13.24 -5.74 5.37
CA ALA A 118 12.19 -6.57 5.97
C ALA A 118 12.27 -6.63 7.51
N GLN A 119 13.47 -6.48 8.07
CA GLN A 119 13.68 -6.47 9.52
C GLN A 119 13.31 -5.11 10.14
N SER A 120 12.83 -5.14 11.37
CA SER A 120 12.53 -3.95 12.16
C SER A 120 13.82 -3.21 12.56
N SER A 121 13.70 -1.92 12.86
CA SER A 121 14.85 -1.09 13.26
C SER A 121 15.47 -1.50 14.59
N ASP A 122 14.73 -2.21 15.45
CA ASP A 122 15.22 -2.78 16.71
C ASP A 122 15.73 -4.23 16.57
N GLY A 123 15.67 -4.80 15.37
CA GLY A 123 16.14 -6.15 15.06
C GLY A 123 15.28 -7.29 15.61
N LYS A 124 14.16 -6.99 16.28
CA LYS A 124 13.31 -7.98 16.98
C LYS A 124 12.20 -8.59 16.14
N ALA A 125 11.82 -7.96 15.03
CA ALA A 125 10.74 -8.45 14.19
C ALA A 125 11.11 -8.47 12.71
N THR A 126 10.47 -9.37 11.97
CA THR A 126 10.57 -9.49 10.51
C THR A 126 9.25 -10.01 9.96
N TYR A 127 9.03 -9.88 8.66
CA TYR A 127 7.83 -10.38 8.01
C TYR A 127 8.14 -11.03 6.67
N VAL A 128 7.26 -11.94 6.25
CA VAL A 128 7.24 -12.53 4.91
C VAL A 128 5.85 -12.35 4.31
N GLN A 129 5.79 -11.89 3.06
CA GLN A 129 4.54 -11.78 2.32
C GLN A 129 4.31 -12.99 1.43
N LEU A 130 3.05 -13.42 1.35
CA LEU A 130 2.60 -14.60 0.63
C LEU A 130 1.48 -14.19 -0.32
N ASN A 131 1.60 -14.58 -1.59
CA ASN A 131 0.47 -14.57 -2.50
C ASN A 131 -0.19 -15.95 -2.49
N LEU A 132 -1.48 -15.97 -2.20
CA LEU A 132 -2.26 -17.18 -1.99
C LEU A 132 -3.15 -17.50 -3.19
N ALA A 133 -3.57 -18.76 -3.29
CA ALA A 133 -4.56 -19.18 -4.27
C ALA A 133 -5.98 -18.77 -3.85
N GLY A 134 -6.83 -18.47 -4.83
CA GLY A 134 -8.21 -18.00 -4.62
C GLY A 134 -8.28 -16.52 -4.25
N ASN A 135 -9.35 -15.83 -4.66
CA ASN A 135 -9.49 -14.39 -4.39
C ASN A 135 -10.05 -14.14 -2.99
N GLN A 136 -9.82 -12.94 -2.46
CA GLN A 136 -10.30 -12.53 -1.14
C GLN A 136 -11.82 -12.70 -1.01
N GLY A 137 -12.24 -13.46 0.01
CA GLY A 137 -13.63 -13.80 0.28
C GLY A 137 -14.09 -15.13 -0.34
N GLU A 138 -13.33 -15.74 -1.25
CA GLU A 138 -13.62 -17.06 -1.82
C GLU A 138 -13.19 -18.19 -0.88
N SER A 139 -13.83 -19.35 -1.03
CA SER A 139 -13.54 -20.58 -0.26
C SER A 139 -12.06 -20.98 -0.35
N LEU A 140 -11.50 -20.99 -1.56
CA LEU A 140 -10.11 -21.34 -1.81
C LEU A 140 -9.10 -20.41 -1.09
N ALA A 141 -9.42 -19.12 -0.93
CA ALA A 141 -8.56 -18.20 -0.18
C ALA A 141 -8.60 -18.50 1.33
N ASN A 142 -9.78 -18.84 1.86
CA ASN A 142 -9.94 -19.24 3.26
C ASN A 142 -9.20 -20.56 3.55
N GLU A 143 -9.31 -21.54 2.65
CA GLU A 143 -8.54 -22.79 2.71
C GLU A 143 -7.04 -22.53 2.66
N SER A 144 -6.60 -21.60 1.80
CA SER A 144 -5.19 -21.23 1.70
C SER A 144 -4.64 -20.61 2.98
N ILE A 145 -5.43 -19.77 3.67
CA ILE A 145 -5.06 -19.25 5.00
C ILE A 145 -4.98 -20.36 6.04
N ALA A 146 -5.94 -21.30 6.03
CA ALA A 146 -5.91 -22.44 6.94
C ALA A 146 -4.67 -23.32 6.71
N ALA A 147 -4.29 -23.56 5.45
CA ALA A 147 -3.08 -24.29 5.09
C ALA A 147 -1.81 -23.57 5.58
N VAL A 148 -1.72 -22.25 5.41
CA VAL A 148 -0.59 -21.45 5.92
C VAL A 148 -0.49 -21.54 7.44
N ARG A 149 -1.62 -21.41 8.16
CA ARG A 149 -1.66 -21.58 9.63
C ARG A 149 -1.19 -22.97 10.05
N GLN A 150 -1.67 -24.01 9.38
CA GLN A 150 -1.24 -25.38 9.64
C GLN A 150 0.27 -25.59 9.41
N ILE A 151 0.86 -24.94 8.39
CA ILE A 151 2.31 -24.99 8.15
C ILE A 151 3.08 -24.28 9.28
N VAL A 152 2.59 -23.13 9.75
CA VAL A 152 3.19 -22.40 10.88
C VAL A 152 3.08 -23.24 12.16
N ASP A 153 1.90 -23.76 12.49
CA ASP A 153 1.66 -24.54 13.71
C ASP A 153 2.42 -25.88 13.73
N SER A 154 2.66 -26.47 12.56
CA SER A 154 3.43 -27.73 12.42
C SER A 154 4.95 -27.52 12.40
N THR A 155 5.43 -26.27 12.42
CA THR A 155 6.86 -25.98 12.46
C THR A 155 7.25 -25.66 13.90
N PRO A 156 8.17 -26.41 14.53
CA PRO A 156 8.48 -26.23 15.95
C PRO A 156 9.09 -24.84 16.22
N LEU A 157 8.44 -24.04 17.08
CA LEU A 157 8.88 -22.69 17.42
C LEU A 157 10.07 -22.74 18.42
N PRO A 158 11.15 -21.98 18.18
CA PRO A 158 12.20 -21.72 19.17
C PRO A 158 11.66 -20.98 20.40
N ALA A 159 12.35 -21.10 21.54
CA ALA A 159 11.96 -20.39 22.76
C ALA A 159 12.10 -18.87 22.60
N GLY A 160 11.06 -18.12 22.96
CA GLY A 160 11.04 -16.64 22.86
C GLY A 160 10.80 -16.09 21.45
N LEU A 161 10.40 -16.95 20.49
CA LEU A 161 9.92 -16.54 19.17
C LEU A 161 8.40 -16.71 19.09
N HIS A 162 7.71 -15.67 18.65
CA HIS A 162 6.28 -15.66 18.37
C HIS A 162 6.05 -15.46 16.87
N VAL A 163 5.08 -16.19 16.32
CA VAL A 163 4.79 -16.17 14.89
C VAL A 163 3.30 -16.01 14.69
N TYR A 164 2.92 -15.04 13.86
CA TYR A 164 1.53 -14.68 13.64
C TYR A 164 1.20 -14.65 12.14
N VAL A 165 0.06 -15.20 11.76
CA VAL A 165 -0.46 -15.13 10.39
C VAL A 165 -1.51 -14.00 10.32
N THR A 166 -1.24 -13.00 9.50
CA THR A 166 -2.03 -11.79 9.33
C THR A 166 -2.11 -11.37 7.85
N GLY A 167 -2.51 -10.14 7.55
CA GLY A 167 -2.75 -9.63 6.18
C GLY A 167 -4.24 -9.61 5.80
N GLY A 168 -4.55 -9.06 4.63
CA GLY A 168 -5.92 -8.83 4.17
C GLY A 168 -6.74 -10.11 4.04
N ALA A 169 -6.18 -11.16 3.43
CA ALA A 169 -6.87 -12.44 3.29
C ALA A 169 -7.11 -13.13 4.64
N ALA A 170 -6.13 -13.07 5.56
CA ALA A 170 -6.28 -13.63 6.92
C ALA A 170 -7.36 -12.89 7.73
N LEU A 171 -7.43 -11.56 7.59
CA LEU A 171 -8.43 -10.72 8.25
C LEU A 171 -9.85 -11.08 7.77
N ILE A 172 -10.04 -11.24 6.45
CA ILE A 172 -11.34 -11.61 5.87
C ILE A 172 -11.72 -13.04 6.28
N ALA A 173 -10.78 -14.00 6.27
CA ALA A 173 -11.03 -15.36 6.72
C ALA A 173 -11.47 -15.43 8.20
N ASP A 174 -10.79 -14.68 9.09
CA ASP A 174 -11.19 -14.59 10.51
C ASP A 174 -12.55 -13.90 10.69
N GLN A 175 -12.83 -12.86 9.90
CA GLN A 175 -14.11 -12.18 9.91
C GLN A 175 -15.26 -13.12 9.55
N HIS A 176 -15.07 -14.03 8.57
CA HIS A 176 -16.07 -15.05 8.24
C HIS A 176 -16.37 -15.95 9.45
N HIS A 177 -15.34 -16.50 10.08
CA HIS A 177 -15.49 -17.40 11.22
C HIS A 177 -16.20 -16.75 12.43
N ILE A 178 -15.85 -15.49 12.72
CA ILE A 178 -16.47 -14.74 13.81
C ILE A 178 -17.88 -14.27 13.46
N GLY A 179 -18.12 -13.93 12.19
CA GLY A 179 -19.44 -13.61 11.67
C GLY A 179 -20.43 -14.74 11.93
N ASP A 180 -20.06 -15.98 11.59
CA ASP A 180 -20.91 -17.16 11.75
C ASP A 180 -21.18 -17.51 13.22
N THR A 181 -20.16 -17.38 14.07
CA THR A 181 -20.32 -17.56 15.52
C THR A 181 -21.22 -16.48 16.12
N SER A 182 -21.04 -15.23 15.69
CA SER A 182 -21.85 -14.08 16.13
C SER A 182 -23.31 -14.19 15.68
N LEU A 183 -23.57 -14.75 14.50
CA LEU A 183 -24.92 -14.92 13.95
C LEU A 183 -25.81 -15.73 14.89
N ARG A 184 -25.31 -16.82 15.48
CA ARG A 184 -26.09 -17.65 16.41
C ARG A 184 -26.49 -16.87 17.66
N LEU A 185 -25.55 -16.12 18.24
CA LEU A 185 -25.82 -15.28 19.41
C LEU A 185 -26.83 -14.18 19.09
N VAL A 186 -26.61 -13.45 18.00
CA VAL A 186 -27.50 -12.36 17.56
C VAL A 186 -28.91 -12.90 17.27
N THR A 187 -29.02 -14.04 16.58
CA THR A 187 -30.31 -14.68 16.28
C THR A 187 -31.04 -15.06 17.57
N ALA A 188 -30.35 -15.65 18.56
CA ALA A 188 -30.95 -16.01 19.84
C ALA A 188 -31.46 -14.76 20.59
N ILE A 189 -30.67 -13.69 20.64
CA ILE A 189 -31.07 -12.41 21.27
C ILE A 189 -32.26 -11.81 20.53
N THR A 190 -32.24 -11.80 19.20
CA THR A 190 -33.32 -11.28 18.36
C THR A 190 -34.62 -12.05 18.61
N VAL A 191 -34.59 -13.38 18.70
CA VAL A 191 -35.76 -14.19 19.05
C VAL A 191 -36.30 -13.85 20.43
N VAL A 192 -35.44 -13.64 21.43
CA VAL A 192 -35.85 -13.20 22.78
C VAL A 192 -36.50 -11.82 22.73
N VAL A 193 -35.91 -10.87 21.99
CA VAL A 193 -36.45 -9.51 21.82
C VAL A 193 -37.82 -9.55 21.15
N ILE A 194 -37.99 -10.37 20.11
CA ILE A 194 -39.28 -10.57 19.43
C ILE A 194 -40.29 -11.20 20.38
N LEU A 195 -39.91 -12.26 21.10
CA LEU A 195 -40.78 -12.93 22.05
C LEU A 195 -41.29 -11.95 23.12
N VAL A 196 -40.39 -11.18 23.73
CA VAL A 196 -40.74 -10.16 24.72
C VAL A 196 -41.63 -9.08 24.11
N SER A 197 -41.29 -8.56 22.94
CA SER A 197 -42.05 -7.50 22.27
C SER A 197 -43.45 -7.97 21.86
N LEU A 198 -43.57 -9.14 21.23
CA LEU A 198 -44.86 -9.75 20.88
C LEU A 198 -45.69 -10.08 22.13
N PHE A 199 -45.05 -10.53 23.22
CA PHE A 199 -45.73 -10.77 24.48
C PHE A 199 -46.28 -9.48 25.08
N ILE A 200 -45.54 -8.37 25.02
CA ILE A 200 -46.03 -7.05 25.45
C ILE A 200 -47.24 -6.61 24.61
N VAL A 201 -47.20 -6.84 23.29
CA VAL A 201 -48.25 -6.43 22.35
C VAL A 201 -49.52 -7.26 22.50
N TYR A 202 -49.42 -8.60 22.48
CA TYR A 202 -50.58 -9.50 22.44
C TYR A 202 -50.98 -10.06 23.81
N ARG A 203 -50.08 -10.07 24.80
CA ARG A 203 -50.29 -10.63 26.16
C ARG A 203 -50.89 -12.03 26.16
N SER A 204 -50.54 -12.83 25.15
CA SER A 204 -51.08 -14.16 24.93
C SER A 204 -49.97 -15.09 24.48
N VAL A 205 -49.55 -16.01 25.37
CA VAL A 205 -48.48 -16.96 25.08
C VAL A 205 -48.80 -17.81 23.84
N THR A 206 -50.05 -18.25 23.67
CA THR A 206 -50.47 -19.04 22.52
C THR A 206 -50.31 -18.28 21.20
N THR A 207 -50.76 -17.02 21.17
CA THR A 207 -50.64 -16.17 19.97
C THR A 207 -49.19 -15.88 19.64
N VAL A 208 -48.36 -15.59 20.65
CA VAL A 208 -46.92 -15.32 20.48
C VAL A 208 -46.20 -16.55 19.93
N VAL A 209 -46.42 -17.73 20.51
CA VAL A 209 -45.78 -18.98 20.03
C VAL A 209 -46.19 -19.29 18.60
N LEU A 210 -47.47 -19.11 18.25
CA LEU A 210 -47.94 -19.34 16.87
C LEU A 210 -47.35 -18.34 15.87
N VAL A 211 -47.19 -17.06 16.25
CA VAL A 211 -46.48 -16.07 15.43
C VAL A 211 -45.03 -16.44 15.24
N LEU A 212 -44.34 -16.84 16.31
CA LEU A 212 -42.96 -17.31 16.20
C LEU A 212 -42.85 -18.51 15.27
N VAL A 213 -43.75 -19.50 15.38
CA VAL A 213 -43.78 -20.65 14.47
C VAL A 213 -44.00 -20.22 13.02
N MET A 214 -44.90 -19.26 12.75
CA MET A 214 -45.08 -18.70 11.41
C MET A 214 -43.76 -18.11 10.88
N VAL A 215 -43.12 -17.25 11.68
CA VAL A 215 -41.88 -16.57 11.29
C VAL A 215 -40.73 -17.56 11.09
N PHE A 216 -40.56 -18.53 12.00
CA PHE A 216 -39.52 -19.56 11.86
C PHE A 216 -39.72 -20.41 10.60
N LEU A 217 -40.96 -20.80 10.30
CA LEU A 217 -41.25 -21.58 9.11
C LEU A 217 -41.03 -20.77 7.82
N GLU A 218 -41.38 -19.49 7.84
CA GLU A 218 -41.14 -18.53 6.75
C GLU A 218 -39.65 -18.35 6.47
N ILE A 219 -38.85 -18.13 7.52
CA ILE A 219 -37.39 -18.01 7.40
C ILE A 219 -36.77 -19.33 6.95
N ALA A 220 -37.21 -20.47 7.48
CA ALA A 220 -36.70 -21.78 7.09
C ALA A 220 -36.95 -22.05 5.59
N ALA A 221 -38.12 -21.65 5.08
CA ALA A 221 -38.41 -21.73 3.66
C ALA A 221 -37.59 -20.73 2.84
N ALA A 222 -37.50 -19.46 3.25
CA ALA A 222 -36.73 -18.44 2.55
C ALA A 222 -35.23 -18.80 2.48
N ARG A 223 -34.64 -19.21 3.60
CA ARG A 223 -33.25 -19.69 3.67
C ARG A 223 -33.05 -20.96 2.85
N GLY A 224 -33.97 -21.92 2.93
CA GLY A 224 -33.90 -23.16 2.15
C GLY A 224 -33.94 -22.91 0.65
N VAL A 225 -34.77 -21.98 0.16
CA VAL A 225 -34.83 -21.62 -1.26
C VAL A 225 -33.53 -20.94 -1.70
N VAL A 226 -33.02 -19.99 -0.93
CA VAL A 226 -31.76 -19.31 -1.25
C VAL A 226 -30.57 -20.27 -1.18
N ALA A 227 -30.54 -21.18 -0.20
CA ALA A 227 -29.52 -22.22 -0.08
C ALA A 227 -29.56 -23.16 -1.29
N ALA A 228 -30.75 -23.60 -1.72
CA ALA A 228 -30.90 -24.43 -2.90
C ALA A 228 -30.38 -23.74 -4.17
N LEU A 229 -30.71 -22.46 -4.36
CA LEU A 229 -30.21 -21.70 -5.51
C LEU A 229 -28.69 -21.50 -5.46
N GLY A 230 -28.12 -21.29 -4.28
CA GLY A 230 -26.66 -21.20 -4.10
C GLY A 230 -25.96 -22.53 -4.38
N HIS A 231 -26.52 -23.64 -3.91
CA HIS A 231 -25.95 -24.98 -4.06
C HIS A 231 -25.90 -25.45 -5.52
N TYR A 232 -26.82 -24.97 -6.36
CA TYR A 232 -26.83 -25.23 -7.80
C TYR A 232 -26.08 -24.14 -8.62
N ASP A 233 -25.25 -23.32 -7.99
CA ASP A 233 -24.47 -22.24 -8.62
C ASP A 233 -25.31 -21.23 -9.42
N LEU A 234 -26.59 -21.06 -9.08
CA LEU A 234 -27.49 -20.11 -9.75
C LEU A 234 -27.33 -18.69 -9.21
N ILE A 235 -26.90 -18.55 -7.96
CA ILE A 235 -26.67 -17.27 -7.30
C ILE A 235 -25.38 -17.32 -6.46
N GLY A 236 -24.61 -16.24 -6.47
CA GLY A 236 -23.47 -16.08 -5.56
C GLY A 236 -23.92 -15.71 -4.16
N LEU A 237 -23.26 -16.27 -3.14
CA LEU A 237 -23.53 -15.98 -1.73
C LEU A 237 -22.33 -15.31 -1.07
N SER A 238 -22.63 -14.41 -0.14
CA SER A 238 -21.65 -13.87 0.79
C SER A 238 -22.17 -14.00 2.21
N THR A 239 -21.27 -14.06 3.20
CA THR A 239 -21.66 -14.10 4.62
C THR A 239 -22.52 -12.89 5.02
N PHE A 240 -22.29 -11.72 4.40
CA PHE A 240 -23.15 -10.55 4.59
C PHE A 240 -24.56 -10.78 4.03
N SER A 241 -24.70 -11.40 2.85
CA SER A 241 -26.00 -11.74 2.27
C SER A 241 -26.79 -12.68 3.16
N VAL A 242 -26.14 -13.72 3.69
CA VAL A 242 -26.77 -14.73 4.56
C VAL A 242 -27.25 -14.10 5.88
N ASN A 243 -26.41 -13.30 6.51
CA ASN A 243 -26.71 -12.62 7.78
C ASN A 243 -27.84 -11.61 7.61
N LEU A 244 -27.77 -10.78 6.58
CA LEU A 244 -28.78 -9.74 6.34
C LEU A 244 -30.11 -10.36 5.90
N LEU A 245 -30.10 -11.40 5.06
CA LEU A 245 -31.31 -12.14 4.68
C LEU A 245 -32.02 -12.71 5.92
N THR A 246 -31.27 -13.34 6.83
CA THR A 246 -31.85 -13.92 8.05
C THR A 246 -32.49 -12.84 8.91
N MET A 247 -31.80 -11.73 9.17
CA MET A 247 -32.32 -10.66 10.01
C MET A 247 -33.51 -9.94 9.36
N LEU A 248 -33.41 -9.60 8.08
CA LEU A 248 -34.49 -8.93 7.35
C LEU A 248 -35.71 -9.84 7.19
N GLY A 249 -35.50 -11.14 6.96
CA GLY A 249 -36.56 -12.14 6.89
C GLY A 249 -37.30 -12.31 8.23
N ILE A 250 -36.57 -12.37 9.35
CA ILE A 250 -37.16 -12.39 10.69
C ILE A 250 -38.02 -11.15 10.92
N ALA A 251 -37.47 -9.97 10.63
CA ALA A 251 -38.12 -8.70 10.91
C ALA A 251 -39.37 -8.50 10.02
N ALA A 252 -39.24 -8.71 8.70
CA ALA A 252 -40.34 -8.61 7.75
C ALA A 252 -41.45 -9.64 8.01
N GLY A 253 -41.10 -10.91 8.23
CA GLY A 253 -42.07 -11.96 8.54
C GLY A 253 -42.85 -11.68 9.83
N THR A 254 -42.15 -11.18 10.87
CA THR A 254 -42.81 -10.78 12.13
C THR A 254 -43.79 -9.64 11.90
N ASP A 255 -43.42 -8.64 11.10
CA ASP A 255 -44.27 -7.50 10.77
C ASP A 255 -45.50 -7.89 9.97
N TYR A 256 -45.34 -8.75 8.95
CA TYR A 256 -46.45 -9.27 8.17
C TYR A 256 -47.42 -10.07 9.03
N ALA A 257 -46.92 -10.88 9.97
CA ALA A 257 -47.74 -11.58 10.95
C ALA A 257 -48.50 -10.60 11.87
N ILE A 258 -47.85 -9.50 12.30
CA ILE A 258 -48.49 -8.45 13.10
C ILE A 258 -49.62 -7.75 12.32
N PHE A 259 -49.44 -7.51 11.01
CA PHE A 259 -50.47 -6.88 10.18
C PHE A 259 -51.68 -7.80 9.99
N VAL A 260 -51.45 -9.08 9.69
CA VAL A 260 -52.51 -10.11 9.59
C VAL A 260 -53.31 -10.19 10.88
N LEU A 261 -52.63 -10.35 12.02
CA LEU A 261 -53.29 -10.47 13.32
C LEU A 261 -53.94 -9.17 13.79
N GLY A 262 -53.29 -8.03 13.57
CA GLY A 262 -53.81 -6.72 13.94
C GLY A 262 -55.14 -6.42 13.23
N ARG A 263 -55.23 -6.71 11.93
CA ARG A 263 -56.46 -6.57 11.15
C ARG A 263 -57.54 -7.57 11.56
N TYR A 264 -57.15 -8.81 11.81
CA TYR A 264 -58.08 -9.82 12.31
C TYR A 264 -58.68 -9.43 13.67
N HIS A 265 -57.85 -8.96 14.61
CA HIS A 265 -58.30 -8.49 15.92
C HIS A 265 -59.16 -7.22 15.83
N GLU A 266 -58.88 -6.33 14.89
CA GLU A 266 -59.71 -5.16 14.60
C GLU A 266 -61.13 -5.57 14.17
N ALA A 267 -61.24 -6.46 13.17
CA ALA A 267 -62.53 -6.99 12.69
C ALA A 267 -63.30 -7.76 13.79
N ARG A 268 -62.61 -8.59 14.56
CA ARG A 268 -63.21 -9.33 15.70
C ARG A 268 -63.71 -8.40 16.79
N ASN A 269 -62.96 -7.34 17.12
CA ASN A 269 -63.39 -6.32 18.09
C ASN A 269 -64.54 -5.45 17.56
N ALA A 270 -64.71 -5.34 16.24
CA ALA A 270 -65.86 -4.69 15.61
C ALA A 270 -67.13 -5.56 15.60
N GLY A 271 -67.04 -6.81 16.06
CA GLY A 271 -68.17 -7.73 16.20
C GLY A 271 -68.36 -8.70 15.03
N GLU A 272 -67.45 -8.73 14.05
CA GLU A 272 -67.50 -9.69 12.93
C GLU A 272 -67.24 -11.11 13.42
N ASP A 273 -67.93 -12.11 12.84
CA ASP A 273 -67.63 -13.53 13.05
C ASP A 273 -66.26 -13.92 12.47
N ARG A 274 -65.78 -15.13 12.76
CA ARG A 274 -64.40 -15.54 12.39
C ARG A 274 -64.18 -15.61 10.89
N GLU A 275 -65.19 -16.05 10.14
CA GLU A 275 -65.08 -16.20 8.69
C GLU A 275 -65.13 -14.83 8.02
N THR A 276 -66.08 -13.98 8.41
CA THR A 276 -66.13 -12.60 7.91
C THR A 276 -64.86 -11.83 8.27
N ALA A 277 -64.38 -11.95 9.51
CA ALA A 277 -63.14 -11.31 9.95
C ALA A 277 -61.90 -11.77 9.17
N PHE A 278 -61.86 -13.03 8.70
CA PHE A 278 -60.79 -13.52 7.81
C PHE A 278 -60.83 -12.81 6.45
N TYR A 279 -62.00 -12.70 5.82
CA TYR A 279 -62.13 -12.01 4.53
C TYR A 279 -61.86 -10.51 4.63
N THR A 280 -62.30 -9.86 5.72
CA THR A 280 -62.00 -8.46 6.02
C THR A 280 -60.50 -8.25 6.22
N MET A 281 -59.85 -9.13 7.00
CA MET A 281 -58.40 -9.12 7.18
C MET A 281 -57.68 -9.26 5.84
N TYR A 282 -57.97 -10.31 5.06
CA TYR A 282 -57.22 -10.60 3.83
C TYR A 282 -57.33 -9.47 2.80
N ARG A 283 -58.53 -8.89 2.63
CA ARG A 283 -58.73 -7.76 1.71
C ARG A 283 -57.98 -6.50 2.15
N GLY A 284 -57.86 -6.29 3.46
CA GLY A 284 -57.18 -5.13 4.05
C GLY A 284 -55.66 -5.28 4.20
N THR A 285 -55.12 -6.49 4.29
CA THR A 285 -53.67 -6.74 4.45
C THR A 285 -52.96 -7.15 3.17
N ALA A 286 -53.59 -7.92 2.29
CA ALA A 286 -52.90 -8.49 1.14
C ALA A 286 -52.28 -7.44 0.19
N PRO A 287 -52.96 -6.34 -0.19
CA PRO A 287 -52.35 -5.30 -1.03
C PRO A 287 -51.20 -4.57 -0.32
N VAL A 288 -51.23 -4.52 1.00
CA VAL A 288 -50.19 -3.88 1.81
C VAL A 288 -48.95 -4.76 1.86
N ILE A 289 -49.11 -6.04 2.23
CA ILE A 289 -48.01 -7.00 2.28
C ILE A 289 -47.36 -7.16 0.90
N LEU A 290 -48.15 -7.22 -0.18
CA LEU A 290 -47.61 -7.22 -1.55
C LEU A 290 -46.84 -5.95 -1.87
N GLY A 291 -47.42 -4.78 -1.59
CA GLY A 291 -46.79 -3.49 -1.89
C GLY A 291 -45.46 -3.31 -1.14
N SER A 292 -45.46 -3.56 0.16
CA SER A 292 -44.29 -3.60 1.03
C SER A 292 -43.24 -4.59 0.56
N GLY A 293 -43.66 -5.83 0.33
CA GLY A 293 -42.80 -6.92 -0.08
C GLY A 293 -42.06 -6.61 -1.37
N LEU A 294 -42.80 -6.08 -2.35
CA LEU A 294 -42.25 -5.67 -3.63
C LEU A 294 -41.32 -4.45 -3.52
N THR A 295 -41.60 -3.49 -2.63
CA THR A 295 -40.65 -2.38 -2.42
C THR A 295 -39.37 -2.85 -1.76
N ILE A 296 -39.44 -3.73 -0.76
CA ILE A 296 -38.25 -4.27 -0.10
C ILE A 296 -37.45 -5.17 -1.05
N ALA A 297 -38.11 -6.12 -1.70
CA ALA A 297 -37.46 -7.03 -2.65
C ALA A 297 -36.88 -6.26 -3.85
N GLY A 298 -37.60 -5.26 -4.36
CA GLY A 298 -37.13 -4.48 -5.49
C GLY A 298 -36.00 -3.50 -5.12
N ALA A 299 -36.06 -2.85 -3.95
CA ALA A 299 -34.99 -1.97 -3.48
C ALA A 299 -33.72 -2.75 -3.15
N THR A 300 -33.83 -3.95 -2.57
CA THR A 300 -32.68 -4.85 -2.39
C THR A 300 -32.18 -5.36 -3.74
N TYR A 301 -33.05 -5.69 -4.69
CA TYR A 301 -32.64 -6.06 -6.06
C TYR A 301 -31.87 -4.94 -6.78
N CYS A 302 -32.16 -3.66 -6.51
CA CYS A 302 -31.39 -2.55 -7.07
C CYS A 302 -29.89 -2.62 -6.72
N LEU A 303 -29.52 -3.30 -5.63
CA LEU A 303 -28.13 -3.58 -5.29
C LEU A 303 -27.42 -4.42 -6.36
N HIS A 304 -28.13 -5.26 -7.10
CA HIS A 304 -27.51 -6.07 -8.15
C HIS A 304 -26.85 -5.22 -9.27
N PHE A 305 -27.26 -3.95 -9.42
CA PHE A 305 -26.70 -3.03 -10.41
C PHE A 305 -25.47 -2.24 -9.91
N THR A 306 -25.06 -2.43 -8.66
CA THR A 306 -23.85 -1.81 -8.11
C THR A 306 -22.59 -2.53 -8.59
N ARG A 307 -21.45 -1.85 -8.58
CA ARG A 307 -20.15 -2.39 -9.00
C ARG A 307 -19.42 -3.12 -7.87
N LEU A 308 -19.50 -2.62 -6.64
CA LEU A 308 -18.83 -3.24 -5.51
C LEU A 308 -19.50 -4.59 -5.17
N PRO A 309 -18.73 -5.70 -5.12
CA PRO A 309 -19.28 -7.02 -4.79
C PRO A 309 -19.95 -7.07 -3.41
N TYR A 310 -19.48 -6.26 -2.45
CA TYR A 310 -20.13 -6.07 -1.15
C TYR A 310 -21.62 -5.71 -1.24
N PHE A 311 -22.02 -4.94 -2.26
CA PHE A 311 -23.40 -4.55 -2.50
C PHE A 311 -24.07 -5.48 -3.51
N GLN A 312 -23.38 -5.79 -4.61
CA GLN A 312 -23.93 -6.56 -5.72
C GLN A 312 -24.43 -7.95 -5.29
N THR A 313 -23.67 -8.62 -4.43
CA THR A 313 -23.93 -9.99 -3.96
C THR A 313 -25.08 -10.07 -2.95
N LEU A 314 -25.49 -8.93 -2.38
CA LEU A 314 -26.67 -8.83 -1.51
C LEU A 314 -27.96 -8.84 -2.34
N GLY A 315 -27.95 -8.29 -3.55
CA GLY A 315 -29.19 -7.94 -4.25
C GLY A 315 -30.10 -9.11 -4.55
N VAL A 316 -29.59 -10.15 -5.23
CA VAL A 316 -30.39 -11.30 -5.66
C VAL A 316 -30.84 -12.18 -4.48
N PRO A 317 -29.95 -12.60 -3.54
CA PRO A 317 -30.36 -13.45 -2.43
C PRO A 317 -31.41 -12.79 -1.53
N LEU A 318 -31.26 -11.48 -1.21
CA LEU A 318 -32.24 -10.76 -0.41
C LEU A 318 -33.57 -10.55 -1.14
N ALA A 319 -33.54 -10.20 -2.43
CA ALA A 319 -34.76 -10.02 -3.20
C ALA A 319 -35.59 -11.32 -3.28
N ILE A 320 -34.93 -12.45 -3.54
CA ILE A 320 -35.60 -13.77 -3.60
C ILE A 320 -36.11 -14.16 -2.21
N GLY A 321 -35.29 -14.05 -1.18
CA GLY A 321 -35.68 -14.42 0.18
C GLY A 321 -36.87 -13.61 0.70
N ILE A 322 -36.90 -12.31 0.44
CA ILE A 322 -38.05 -11.45 0.78
C ILE A 322 -39.27 -11.79 -0.08
N MET A 323 -39.09 -12.15 -1.36
CA MET A 323 -40.21 -12.61 -2.19
C MET A 323 -40.84 -13.89 -1.64
N VAL A 324 -40.03 -14.85 -1.19
CA VAL A 324 -40.50 -16.08 -0.53
C VAL A 324 -41.23 -15.75 0.76
N ALA A 325 -40.68 -14.84 1.57
CA ALA A 325 -41.32 -14.35 2.80
C ALA A 325 -42.71 -13.75 2.50
N VAL A 326 -42.82 -12.89 1.50
CA VAL A 326 -44.09 -12.28 1.06
C VAL A 326 -45.09 -13.34 0.62
N LEU A 327 -44.66 -14.33 -0.17
CA LEU A 327 -45.53 -15.43 -0.60
C LEU A 327 -46.01 -16.28 0.58
N ALA A 328 -45.13 -16.58 1.55
CA ALA A 328 -45.49 -17.27 2.78
C ALA A 328 -46.48 -16.44 3.61
N SER A 329 -46.22 -15.14 3.79
CA SER A 329 -47.08 -14.22 4.52
C SER A 329 -48.46 -14.00 3.88
N LEU A 330 -48.60 -14.16 2.56
CA LEU A 330 -49.89 -14.08 1.86
C LEU A 330 -50.66 -15.41 1.83
N THR A 331 -49.99 -16.55 2.02
CA THR A 331 -50.61 -17.88 1.88
C THR A 331 -50.63 -18.64 3.20
N MET A 332 -49.46 -18.86 3.78
CA MET A 332 -49.22 -19.59 5.02
C MET A 332 -49.80 -18.87 6.24
N ALA A 333 -49.53 -17.58 6.42
CA ALA A 333 -50.02 -16.86 7.62
C ALA A 333 -51.56 -16.80 7.69
N PRO A 334 -52.30 -16.49 6.60
CA PRO A 334 -53.75 -16.59 6.60
C PRO A 334 -54.27 -18.03 6.77
N ALA A 335 -53.60 -19.04 6.19
CA ALA A 335 -53.96 -20.44 6.40
C ALA A 335 -53.80 -20.87 7.87
N MET A 336 -52.71 -20.45 8.52
CA MET A 336 -52.46 -20.70 9.94
C MET A 336 -53.52 -20.03 10.82
N LEU A 337 -53.94 -18.82 10.45
CA LEU A 337 -55.03 -18.12 11.12
C LEU A 337 -56.36 -18.90 11.01
N VAL A 338 -56.71 -19.45 9.84
CA VAL A 338 -57.92 -20.26 9.66
C VAL A 338 -57.88 -21.50 10.56
N VAL A 339 -56.77 -22.24 10.56
CA VAL A 339 -56.61 -23.44 11.39
C VAL A 339 -56.63 -23.10 12.88
N GLY A 340 -55.86 -22.10 13.32
CA GLY A 340 -55.81 -21.73 14.74
C GLY A 340 -57.07 -21.03 15.26
N SER A 341 -57.82 -20.33 14.40
CA SER A 341 -59.10 -19.72 14.78
C SER A 341 -60.20 -20.76 15.01
N ARG A 342 -60.11 -21.94 14.38
CA ARG A 342 -60.97 -23.10 14.70
C ARG A 342 -60.83 -23.53 16.16
N PHE A 343 -59.61 -23.46 16.70
CA PHE A 343 -59.26 -23.78 18.09
C PHE A 343 -59.30 -22.56 19.04
N ARG A 344 -59.78 -21.41 18.58
CA ARG A 344 -59.85 -20.14 19.36
C ARG A 344 -58.49 -19.60 19.83
N LEU A 345 -57.38 -19.99 19.19
CA LEU A 345 -56.02 -19.64 19.62
C LEU A 345 -55.61 -18.19 19.31
N PHE A 346 -56.31 -17.54 18.38
CA PHE A 346 -56.05 -16.17 17.90
C PHE A 346 -57.10 -15.14 18.33
N GLU A 347 -57.95 -15.45 19.31
CA GLU A 347 -58.98 -14.50 19.77
C GLU A 347 -58.35 -13.33 20.57
N PRO A 348 -58.79 -12.07 20.34
CA PRO A 348 -58.27 -10.93 21.07
C PRO A 348 -58.66 -11.00 22.55
N LYS A 349 -57.68 -10.91 23.46
CA LYS A 349 -57.93 -10.91 24.91
C LYS A 349 -58.39 -9.56 25.48
N ARG A 350 -58.29 -8.47 24.71
CA ARG A 350 -58.75 -7.11 25.08
C ARG A 350 -59.23 -6.32 23.87
N ALA A 351 -60.15 -5.39 24.14
CA ALA A 351 -60.56 -4.36 23.18
C ALA A 351 -59.38 -3.42 22.85
N ALA A 352 -59.24 -3.04 21.57
CA ALA A 352 -58.17 -2.18 21.08
C ALA A 352 -58.11 -0.82 21.82
N ARG A 353 -56.90 -0.38 22.21
CA ARG A 353 -56.65 0.92 22.85
C ARG A 353 -56.74 2.07 21.82
N THR A 354 -57.94 2.41 21.39
CA THR A 354 -58.19 3.47 20.38
C THR A 354 -58.16 4.89 20.98
N ARG A 355 -58.40 5.05 22.29
CA ARG A 355 -58.55 6.36 22.96
C ARG A 355 -57.30 7.25 22.93
N GLY A 356 -56.11 6.66 23.10
CA GLY A 356 -54.84 7.40 23.10
C GLY A 356 -54.49 7.93 21.71
N TRP A 357 -54.49 7.04 20.72
CA TRP A 357 -54.24 7.38 19.32
C TRP A 357 -55.28 8.33 18.72
N ARG A 358 -56.54 8.25 19.17
CA ARG A 358 -57.56 9.24 18.79
C ARG A 358 -57.21 10.64 19.27
N ARG A 359 -56.62 10.80 20.48
CA ARG A 359 -56.15 12.11 20.96
C ARG A 359 -55.00 12.65 20.11
N VAL A 360 -54.02 11.79 19.80
CA VAL A 360 -52.90 12.13 18.91
C VAL A 360 -53.42 12.59 17.55
N GLY A 361 -54.30 11.82 16.92
CA GLY A 361 -54.91 12.19 15.65
C GLY A 361 -55.71 13.51 15.71
N THR A 362 -56.46 13.76 16.80
CA THR A 362 -57.15 15.04 16.98
C THR A 362 -56.20 16.21 17.15
N ALA A 363 -55.06 16.02 17.81
CA ALA A 363 -54.06 17.06 18.00
C ALA A 363 -53.38 17.42 16.67
N VAL A 364 -52.93 16.41 15.91
CA VAL A 364 -52.36 16.54 14.56
C VAL A 364 -53.29 17.32 13.64
N VAL A 365 -54.57 16.94 13.58
CA VAL A 365 -55.53 17.59 12.67
C VAL A 365 -55.93 19.00 13.13
N ARG A 366 -55.84 19.28 14.44
CA ARG A 366 -56.14 20.61 15.02
C ARG A 366 -54.98 21.59 14.89
N TRP A 367 -53.74 21.13 15.01
CA TRP A 367 -52.53 21.96 15.00
C TRP A 367 -51.44 21.39 14.06
N PRO A 368 -51.72 21.21 12.75
CA PRO A 368 -50.80 20.49 11.87
C PRO A 368 -49.50 21.26 11.59
N GLY A 369 -49.53 22.60 11.53
CA GLY A 369 -48.33 23.42 11.31
C GLY A 369 -47.30 23.33 12.44
N PRO A 370 -47.68 23.65 13.70
CA PRO A 370 -46.76 23.56 14.84
C PRO A 370 -46.21 22.15 15.10
N ILE A 371 -47.04 21.12 14.91
CA ILE A 371 -46.61 19.72 15.10
C ILE A 371 -45.59 19.34 14.02
N LEU A 372 -45.80 19.75 12.77
CA LEU A 372 -44.84 19.54 11.69
C LEU A 372 -43.52 20.27 11.98
N ALA A 373 -43.58 21.52 12.43
CA ALA A 373 -42.38 22.29 12.79
C ALA A 373 -41.58 21.63 13.94
N ALA A 374 -42.26 21.12 14.98
CA ALA A 374 -41.63 20.40 16.08
C ALA A 374 -40.98 19.09 15.60
N ALA A 375 -41.66 18.33 14.73
CA ALA A 375 -41.11 17.11 14.17
C ALA A 375 -39.90 17.38 13.26
N CYS A 376 -39.94 18.43 12.43
CA CYS A 376 -38.80 18.87 11.65
C CYS A 376 -37.63 19.36 12.52
N ALA A 377 -37.90 20.06 13.62
CA ALA A 377 -36.86 20.47 14.57
C ALA A 377 -36.16 19.26 15.21
N LEU A 378 -36.92 18.20 15.52
CA LEU A 378 -36.37 16.96 16.04
C LEU A 378 -35.57 16.20 14.97
N ALA A 379 -35.99 16.23 13.70
CA ALA A 379 -35.20 15.73 12.57
C ALA A 379 -33.87 16.49 12.42
N LEU A 380 -33.90 17.80 12.65
CA LEU A 380 -32.74 18.69 12.48
C LEU A 380 -31.61 18.37 13.47
N VAL A 381 -31.93 17.82 14.65
CA VAL A 381 -30.94 17.34 15.62
C VAL A 381 -30.02 16.27 14.99
N GLY A 382 -30.59 15.31 14.25
CA GLY A 382 -29.81 14.32 13.52
C GLY A 382 -29.05 14.94 12.35
N LEU A 383 -29.71 15.79 11.56
CA LEU A 383 -29.11 16.41 10.37
C LEU A 383 -27.91 17.30 10.68
N ILE A 384 -27.87 18.00 11.82
CA ILE A 384 -26.73 18.84 12.23
C ILE A 384 -25.45 18.02 12.42
N ALA A 385 -25.53 16.73 12.76
CA ALA A 385 -24.35 15.89 12.95
C ALA A 385 -23.71 15.44 11.62
N LEU A 386 -24.43 15.52 10.50
CA LEU A 386 -23.97 15.02 9.20
C LEU A 386 -22.70 15.71 8.63
N PRO A 387 -22.54 17.04 8.69
CA PRO A 387 -21.36 17.71 8.15
C PRO A 387 -20.05 17.29 8.84
N GLY A 388 -20.12 16.79 10.07
CA GLY A 388 -18.97 16.29 10.83
C GLY A 388 -18.59 14.84 10.52
N TYR A 389 -19.31 14.15 9.63
CA TYR A 389 -19.13 12.73 9.33
C TYR A 389 -17.72 12.40 8.82
N LYS A 390 -17.05 11.47 9.49
CA LYS A 390 -15.77 10.90 9.07
C LYS A 390 -15.94 9.44 8.66
N THR A 391 -15.42 9.10 7.48
CA THR A 391 -15.37 7.73 6.95
C THR A 391 -14.04 7.10 7.28
N SER A 392 -14.06 5.85 7.73
CA SER A 392 -12.86 5.01 7.79
C SER A 392 -12.98 3.83 6.83
N PHE A 393 -11.93 3.62 6.04
CA PHE A 393 -11.73 2.48 5.14
C PHE A 393 -10.80 1.41 5.74
N ASN A 394 -10.41 1.58 7.00
CA ASN A 394 -9.50 0.68 7.69
C ASN A 394 -10.30 -0.33 8.51
N ASP A 395 -10.54 -1.51 7.93
CA ASP A 395 -11.37 -2.56 8.52
C ASP A 395 -10.86 -3.03 9.89
N ARG A 396 -9.53 -2.91 10.14
CA ARG A 396 -8.88 -3.27 11.41
C ARG A 396 -9.52 -2.58 12.62
N LYS A 397 -10.04 -1.34 12.46
CA LYS A 397 -10.69 -0.59 13.53
C LYS A 397 -12.04 -1.18 13.98
N PHE A 398 -12.67 -1.99 13.13
CA PHE A 398 -14.01 -2.52 13.34
C PHE A 398 -14.02 -4.01 13.68
N MET A 399 -12.83 -4.57 13.90
CA MET A 399 -12.64 -5.98 14.21
C MET A 399 -12.35 -6.19 15.71
N PRO A 400 -12.76 -7.33 16.28
CA PRO A 400 -12.34 -7.73 17.62
C PRO A 400 -10.81 -7.82 17.73
N LYS A 401 -10.24 -7.36 18.86
CA LYS A 401 -8.79 -7.39 19.07
C LYS A 401 -8.22 -8.79 19.34
N ASN A 402 -9.07 -9.74 19.73
CA ASN A 402 -8.69 -11.11 20.09
C ASN A 402 -8.63 -12.07 18.90
N MET A 403 -8.65 -11.57 17.66
CA MET A 403 -8.51 -12.40 16.46
C MET A 403 -7.04 -12.67 16.16
N SER A 404 -6.73 -13.86 15.65
CA SER A 404 -5.35 -14.23 15.29
C SER A 404 -4.72 -13.26 14.29
N ALA A 405 -5.48 -12.82 13.26
CA ALA A 405 -4.99 -11.85 12.30
C ALA A 405 -4.73 -10.46 12.94
N MET A 406 -5.51 -10.07 13.94
CA MET A 406 -5.34 -8.79 14.64
C MET A 406 -4.16 -8.83 15.61
N GLU A 407 -3.93 -9.94 16.31
CA GLU A 407 -2.72 -10.13 17.11
C GLU A 407 -1.46 -10.01 16.26
N GLY A 408 -1.47 -10.56 15.03
CA GLY A 408 -0.36 -10.39 14.09
C GLY A 408 -0.16 -8.95 13.60
N PHE A 409 -1.24 -8.19 13.41
CA PHE A 409 -1.14 -6.77 13.10
C PHE A 409 -0.63 -5.95 14.30
N ASP A 410 -1.07 -6.26 15.52
CA ASP A 410 -0.60 -5.60 16.75
C ASP A 410 0.88 -5.93 17.02
N ALA A 411 1.31 -7.17 16.74
CA ALA A 411 2.72 -7.57 16.76
C ALA A 411 3.54 -6.79 15.72
N ALA A 412 3.03 -6.62 14.50
CA ALA A 412 3.70 -5.82 13.48
C ALA A 412 3.78 -4.34 13.87
N ASP A 413 2.69 -3.73 14.34
CA ASP A 413 2.62 -2.31 14.70
C ASP A 413 3.52 -1.95 15.89
N ARG A 414 3.95 -2.92 16.72
CA ARG A 414 4.96 -2.71 17.77
C ARG A 414 6.35 -2.40 17.22
N HIS A 415 6.69 -2.91 16.04
CA HIS A 415 8.05 -2.86 15.48
C HIS A 415 8.15 -2.13 14.13
N PHE A 416 7.03 -2.01 13.40
CA PHE A 416 6.95 -1.39 12.09
C PHE A 416 5.94 -0.24 12.09
N SER A 417 6.16 0.76 11.24
CA SER A 417 5.14 1.78 10.99
C SER A 417 4.00 1.20 10.16
N GLN A 418 2.77 1.68 10.38
CA GLN A 418 1.59 1.19 9.64
C GLN A 418 1.74 1.32 8.11
N ALA A 419 2.39 2.39 7.65
CA ALA A 419 2.69 2.60 6.24
C ALA A 419 3.61 1.54 5.63
N ARG A 420 4.51 0.95 6.44
CA ARG A 420 5.40 -0.12 5.98
C ARG A 420 4.66 -1.44 5.82
N MET A 421 3.65 -1.69 6.66
CA MET A 421 2.82 -2.89 6.60
C MET A 421 1.80 -2.85 5.46
N ASN A 422 1.44 -1.65 4.99
CA ASN A 422 0.43 -1.42 3.97
C ASN A 422 0.98 -0.58 2.79
N PRO A 423 2.03 -1.04 2.09
CA PRO A 423 2.65 -0.24 1.04
C PRO A 423 1.76 -0.11 -0.21
N GLU A 424 2.06 0.90 -1.02
CA GLU A 424 1.65 0.94 -2.41
C GLU A 424 2.69 0.25 -3.30
N VAL A 425 2.23 -0.37 -4.39
CA VAL A 425 3.09 -0.94 -5.42
C VAL A 425 2.82 -0.20 -6.72
N LEU A 426 3.83 0.52 -7.19
CA LEU A 426 3.85 1.20 -8.48
C LEU A 426 4.63 0.34 -9.47
N MET A 427 4.03 -0.05 -10.59
CA MET A 427 4.73 -0.74 -11.67
C MET A 427 4.74 0.13 -12.93
N VAL A 428 5.91 0.24 -13.54
CA VAL A 428 6.11 0.88 -14.84
C VAL A 428 6.51 -0.19 -15.85
N GLN A 429 5.68 -0.40 -16.86
CA GLN A 429 5.88 -1.40 -17.91
C GLN A 429 6.20 -0.73 -19.25
N ALA A 430 7.39 -0.99 -19.78
CA ALA A 430 7.89 -0.47 -21.04
C ALA A 430 7.91 -1.56 -22.13
N ASP A 431 8.11 -1.17 -23.39
CA ASP A 431 8.21 -2.12 -24.51
C ASP A 431 9.62 -2.70 -24.71
N GLN A 432 10.61 -2.15 -23.99
CA GLN A 432 12.04 -2.45 -24.07
C GLN A 432 12.62 -2.99 -22.76
N ASP A 433 13.79 -3.61 -22.82
CA ASP A 433 14.51 -4.12 -21.64
C ASP A 433 15.09 -2.98 -20.81
N LEU A 434 14.76 -2.94 -19.53
CA LEU A 434 15.15 -1.92 -18.56
C LEU A 434 16.50 -2.19 -17.89
N ARG A 435 17.11 -3.36 -18.11
CA ARG A 435 18.34 -3.81 -17.43
C ARG A 435 19.61 -3.25 -18.06
N ASN A 436 19.71 -1.92 -18.13
CA ASN A 436 20.90 -1.23 -18.61
C ASN A 436 21.09 0.10 -17.88
N SER A 437 22.31 0.66 -17.96
CA SER A 437 22.67 1.90 -17.26
C SER A 437 21.77 3.08 -17.63
N ALA A 438 21.37 3.22 -18.90
CA ALA A 438 20.52 4.33 -19.35
C ALA A 438 19.11 4.25 -18.76
N ASN A 439 18.53 3.06 -18.74
CA ASN A 439 17.21 2.84 -18.15
C ASN A 439 17.25 2.91 -16.62
N MET A 440 18.37 2.59 -15.97
CA MET A 440 18.53 2.83 -14.53
C MET A 440 18.51 4.31 -14.16
N LEU A 441 18.98 5.21 -15.03
CA LEU A 441 18.80 6.66 -14.83
C LEU A 441 17.32 7.05 -14.84
N ILE A 442 16.52 6.42 -15.71
CA ILE A 442 15.08 6.67 -15.81
C ILE A 442 14.36 6.10 -14.58
N ILE A 443 14.71 4.89 -14.16
CA ILE A 443 14.17 4.25 -12.96
C ILE A 443 14.46 5.11 -11.72
N GLU A 444 15.68 5.62 -11.58
CA GLU A 444 16.03 6.52 -10.48
C GLU A 444 15.28 7.85 -10.58
N ARG A 445 15.10 8.40 -11.78
CA ARG A 445 14.28 9.61 -12.00
C ARG A 445 12.83 9.38 -11.55
N ILE A 446 12.25 8.21 -11.82
CA ILE A 446 10.91 7.84 -11.33
C ILE A 446 10.91 7.75 -9.80
N ALA A 447 11.84 6.99 -9.21
CA ALA A 447 11.93 6.82 -7.77
C ALA A 447 12.07 8.16 -7.03
N ARG A 448 12.94 9.04 -7.54
CA ARG A 448 13.16 10.39 -7.02
C ARG A 448 11.91 11.25 -7.10
N ASN A 449 11.27 11.35 -8.26
CA ASN A 449 10.06 12.18 -8.43
C ASN A 449 8.92 11.71 -7.51
N VAL A 450 8.74 10.39 -7.37
CA VAL A 450 7.74 9.83 -6.44
C VAL A 450 8.12 10.14 -4.99
N PHE A 451 9.40 10.01 -4.62
CA PHE A 451 9.87 10.31 -3.27
C PHE A 451 9.67 11.79 -2.86
N HIS A 452 9.89 12.73 -3.79
CA HIS A 452 9.67 14.16 -3.56
C HIS A 452 8.18 14.57 -3.57
N THR A 453 7.26 13.62 -3.80
CA THR A 453 5.83 13.89 -3.68
C THR A 453 5.46 14.08 -2.20
N PRO A 454 4.76 15.16 -1.82
CA PRO A 454 4.34 15.37 -0.44
C PRO A 454 3.56 14.17 0.11
N GLY A 455 3.91 13.73 1.32
CA GLY A 455 3.22 12.62 1.99
C GLY A 455 3.79 11.22 1.69
N ILE A 456 4.91 11.14 0.97
CA ILE A 456 5.66 9.89 0.76
C ILE A 456 6.83 9.83 1.74
N ALA A 457 6.94 8.71 2.47
CA ALA A 457 7.99 8.49 3.46
C ALA A 457 9.19 7.78 2.86
N ARG A 458 8.94 6.82 1.96
CA ARG A 458 9.98 5.93 1.41
C ARG A 458 9.55 5.39 0.05
N VAL A 459 10.51 5.26 -0.86
CA VAL A 459 10.33 4.59 -2.16
C VAL A 459 11.43 3.54 -2.31
N GLN A 460 11.05 2.27 -2.35
CA GLN A 460 11.96 1.16 -2.56
C GLN A 460 11.88 0.69 -4.01
N GLY A 461 13.03 0.46 -4.62
CA GLY A 461 13.16 -0.04 -5.99
C GLY A 461 14.58 -0.53 -6.22
N ILE A 462 14.91 -1.01 -7.42
CA ILE A 462 16.26 -1.52 -7.72
C ILE A 462 17.37 -0.47 -7.52
N THR A 463 17.09 0.81 -7.75
CA THR A 463 18.05 1.91 -7.53
C THR A 463 18.09 2.40 -6.07
N ARG A 464 17.08 2.01 -5.27
CA ARG A 464 16.90 2.38 -3.86
C ARG A 464 16.36 1.22 -3.02
N PRO A 465 17.06 0.09 -2.88
CA PRO A 465 16.50 -1.11 -2.24
C PRO A 465 16.10 -0.87 -0.79
N LEU A 466 16.86 -0.04 -0.07
CA LEU A 466 16.61 0.34 1.32
C LEU A 466 15.76 1.62 1.48
N GLY A 467 15.35 2.23 0.37
CA GLY A 467 14.65 3.53 0.35
C GLY A 467 15.55 4.75 0.11
N THR A 468 16.87 4.57 0.18
CA THR A 468 17.89 5.56 -0.18
C THR A 468 18.64 5.11 -1.44
N PRO A 469 19.23 6.04 -2.22
CA PRO A 469 20.13 5.68 -3.32
C PRO A 469 21.21 4.69 -2.88
N ILE A 470 21.56 3.75 -3.76
CA ILE A 470 22.68 2.83 -3.54
C ILE A 470 23.96 3.66 -3.33
N ASP A 471 24.72 3.30 -2.31
CA ASP A 471 26.00 3.93 -1.99
C ASP A 471 26.95 3.86 -3.18
N HIS A 472 27.82 4.84 -3.31
CA HIS A 472 28.86 4.91 -4.33
C HIS A 472 28.35 5.08 -5.77
N THR A 473 27.06 5.35 -5.98
CA THR A 473 26.48 5.55 -7.34
C THR A 473 26.47 7.00 -7.81
N SER A 474 26.84 7.96 -6.96
CA SER A 474 26.90 9.37 -7.38
C SER A 474 28.04 9.62 -8.38
N ILE A 475 27.83 10.50 -9.36
CA ILE A 475 28.85 10.86 -10.35
C ILE A 475 30.12 11.42 -9.66
N PRO A 476 30.01 12.33 -8.66
CA PRO A 476 31.17 12.78 -7.90
C PRO A 476 31.96 11.66 -7.22
N TYR A 477 31.28 10.63 -6.70
CA TYR A 477 31.95 9.47 -6.09
C TYR A 477 32.70 8.64 -7.13
N GLN A 478 32.06 8.35 -8.26
CA GLN A 478 32.68 7.60 -9.37
C GLN A 478 33.92 8.32 -9.92
N MET A 479 33.86 9.65 -10.04
CA MET A 479 35.02 10.47 -10.42
C MET A 479 36.13 10.44 -9.35
N GLY A 480 35.78 10.47 -8.06
CA GLY A 480 36.73 10.32 -6.96
C GLY A 480 37.44 8.96 -6.99
N MET A 481 36.71 7.86 -7.23
CA MET A 481 37.30 6.52 -7.30
C MET A 481 38.41 6.39 -8.35
N GLN A 482 38.33 7.12 -9.47
CA GLN A 482 39.42 7.15 -10.46
C GLN A 482 40.71 7.77 -9.90
N ALA A 483 40.60 8.76 -9.01
CA ALA A 483 41.74 9.39 -8.36
C ALA A 483 42.45 8.42 -7.38
N VAL A 484 41.72 7.48 -6.76
CA VAL A 484 42.30 6.47 -5.85
C VAL A 484 43.31 5.58 -6.57
N GLY A 485 43.03 5.18 -7.82
CA GLY A 485 43.98 4.38 -8.62
C GLY A 485 45.28 5.13 -8.93
N GLN A 486 45.21 6.45 -9.14
CA GLN A 486 46.39 7.28 -9.34
C GLN A 486 47.16 7.49 -8.04
N GLU A 487 46.48 7.67 -6.91
CA GLU A 487 47.12 7.77 -5.59
C GLU A 487 47.88 6.48 -5.24
N LEU A 488 47.33 5.30 -5.55
CA LEU A 488 48.03 4.03 -5.37
C LEU A 488 49.33 3.92 -6.21
N THR A 489 49.38 4.60 -7.35
CA THR A 489 50.56 4.64 -8.24
C THR A 489 51.55 5.74 -7.84
N ARG A 490 51.13 6.69 -7.00
CA ARG A 490 51.95 7.84 -6.57
C ARG A 490 53.21 7.42 -5.84
N ASP A 491 53.08 6.53 -4.86
CA ASP A 491 54.22 6.07 -4.05
C ASP A 491 55.29 5.40 -4.92
N TYR A 492 54.87 4.66 -5.95
CA TYR A 492 55.79 4.10 -6.95
C TYR A 492 56.54 5.21 -7.73
N MET A 493 55.82 6.22 -8.22
CA MET A 493 56.41 7.33 -8.98
C MET A 493 57.33 8.21 -8.14
N GLN A 494 56.97 8.47 -6.88
CA GLN A 494 57.82 9.21 -5.93
C GLN A 494 59.13 8.47 -5.67
N ARG A 495 59.08 7.16 -5.41
CA ARG A 495 60.28 6.33 -5.26
C ARG A 495 61.18 6.36 -6.50
N GLN A 496 60.59 6.39 -7.71
CA GLN A 496 61.34 6.51 -8.95
C GLN A 496 62.03 7.88 -9.09
N MET A 497 61.41 8.95 -8.59
CA MET A 497 61.99 10.30 -8.60
C MET A 497 63.08 10.47 -7.56
N ASP A 498 62.90 9.94 -6.35
CA ASP A 498 63.95 9.94 -5.31
C ASP A 498 65.23 9.25 -5.81
N SER A 499 65.10 8.26 -6.69
CA SER A 499 66.24 7.60 -7.34
C SER A 499 67.03 8.56 -8.25
N MET A 500 66.42 9.63 -8.79
CA MET A 500 67.13 10.67 -9.55
C MET A 500 68.04 11.51 -8.65
N LEU A 501 67.66 11.74 -7.38
CA LEU A 501 68.52 12.43 -6.42
C LEU A 501 69.78 11.61 -6.12
N VAL A 502 69.64 10.28 -6.00
CA VAL A 502 70.79 9.37 -5.84
C VAL A 502 71.73 9.44 -7.05
N MET A 503 71.18 9.51 -8.26
CA MET A 503 71.98 9.62 -9.48
C MET A 503 72.67 10.99 -9.61
N ALA A 504 72.02 12.07 -9.14
CA ALA A 504 72.64 13.39 -9.05
C ALA A 504 73.81 13.39 -8.06
N ASP A 505 73.63 12.85 -6.85
CA ASP A 505 74.69 12.73 -5.83
C ASP A 505 75.91 11.93 -6.33
N GLN A 506 75.68 10.87 -7.10
CA GLN A 506 76.74 10.13 -7.77
C GLN A 506 77.48 10.96 -8.83
N MET A 507 76.78 11.80 -9.59
CA MET A 507 77.40 12.72 -10.56
C MET A 507 78.23 13.80 -9.86
N GLU A 508 77.75 14.34 -8.73
CA GLU A 508 78.51 15.30 -7.92
C GLU A 508 79.82 14.68 -7.45
N THR A 509 79.77 13.46 -6.91
CA THR A 509 80.97 12.70 -6.51
C THR A 509 81.96 12.52 -7.68
N MET A 510 81.46 12.24 -8.89
CA MET A 510 82.28 12.07 -10.09
C MET A 510 82.91 13.39 -10.57
N VAL A 511 82.17 14.50 -10.48
CA VAL A 511 82.66 15.85 -10.77
C VAL A 511 83.81 16.22 -9.82
N THR A 512 83.62 16.06 -8.50
CA THR A 512 84.65 16.37 -7.49
C THR A 512 85.92 15.55 -7.70
N THR A 513 85.77 14.27 -8.06
CA THR A 513 86.89 13.37 -8.35
C THR A 513 87.67 13.84 -9.58
N MET A 514 86.99 14.23 -10.67
CA MET A 514 87.65 14.73 -11.87
C MET A 514 88.33 16.09 -11.68
N GLU A 515 87.74 16.99 -10.89
CA GLU A 515 88.37 18.27 -10.55
C GLU A 515 89.67 18.08 -9.79
N THR A 516 89.69 17.12 -8.86
CA THR A 516 90.88 16.72 -8.13
C THR A 516 91.96 16.19 -9.08
N MET A 517 91.59 15.35 -10.06
CA MET A 517 92.50 14.82 -11.08
C MET A 517 93.11 15.92 -11.97
N ILE A 518 92.30 16.90 -12.39
CA ILE A 518 92.78 18.05 -13.17
C ILE A 518 93.77 18.88 -12.35
N GLY A 519 93.51 19.06 -11.04
CA GLY A 519 94.42 19.76 -10.13
C GLY A 519 95.81 19.12 -10.10
N ILE A 520 95.86 17.80 -9.91
CA ILE A 520 97.12 17.03 -9.89
C ILE A 520 97.86 17.11 -11.23
N MET A 521 97.13 17.03 -12.36
CA MET A 521 97.77 17.12 -13.69
C MET A 521 98.35 18.51 -13.99
N LYS A 522 97.74 19.59 -13.48
CA LYS A 522 98.29 20.94 -13.62
C LYS A 522 99.63 21.06 -12.92
N GLU A 523 99.75 20.51 -11.71
CA GLU A 523 101.00 20.44 -10.96
C GLU A 523 102.07 19.66 -11.73
N LEU A 524 101.73 18.47 -12.25
CA LEU A 524 102.65 17.63 -13.02
C LEU A 524 103.18 18.32 -14.29
N THR A 525 102.30 19.03 -15.00
CA THR A 525 102.67 19.79 -16.21
C THR A 525 103.64 20.92 -15.86
N GLY A 526 103.37 21.67 -14.77
CA GLY A 526 104.23 22.76 -14.33
C GLY A 526 105.61 22.30 -13.87
N ILE A 527 105.69 21.16 -13.16
CA ILE A 527 106.96 20.57 -12.73
C ILE A 527 107.80 20.15 -13.94
N THR A 528 107.18 19.54 -14.95
CA THR A 528 107.93 19.05 -16.11
C THR A 528 108.45 20.18 -16.99
N HIS A 529 107.68 21.26 -17.17
CA HIS A 529 108.13 22.44 -17.92
C HIS A 529 109.41 23.05 -17.30
N ASN A 530 109.41 23.22 -15.97
CA ASN A 530 110.58 23.72 -15.24
C ASN A 530 111.80 22.78 -15.39
N LEU A 531 111.58 21.46 -15.41
CA LEU A 531 112.64 20.46 -15.60
C LEU A 531 113.29 20.60 -16.99
N VAL A 532 112.49 20.80 -18.04
CA VAL A 532 113.00 20.98 -19.42
C VAL A 532 113.79 22.29 -19.54
N GLU A 533 113.30 23.38 -18.95
CA GLU A 533 113.96 24.69 -18.98
C GLU A 533 115.32 24.66 -18.26
N GLN A 534 115.40 24.03 -17.09
CA GLN A 534 116.66 23.85 -16.37
C GLN A 534 117.65 22.98 -17.15
N THR A 535 117.17 21.93 -17.82
CA THR A 535 118.02 21.04 -18.61
C THR A 535 118.61 21.77 -19.83
N LYS A 536 117.86 22.68 -20.47
CA LYS A 536 118.35 23.54 -21.55
C LYS A 536 119.46 24.48 -21.11
N SER A 537 119.34 25.07 -19.92
CA SER A 537 120.39 25.92 -19.34
C SER A 537 121.69 25.14 -19.14
N MET A 538 121.59 23.90 -18.68
CA MET A 538 122.76 23.01 -18.50
C MET A 538 123.49 22.71 -19.83
N VAL A 539 122.75 22.51 -20.93
CA VAL A 539 123.38 22.29 -22.26
C VAL A 539 124.13 23.54 -22.75
N ALA A 540 123.57 24.73 -22.50
CA ALA A 540 124.23 25.98 -22.86
C ALA A 540 125.56 26.17 -22.11
N GLU A 541 125.61 25.81 -20.82
CA GLU A 541 126.84 25.85 -20.03
C GLU A 541 127.89 24.82 -20.47
N VAL A 542 127.47 23.61 -20.85
CA VAL A 542 128.39 22.56 -21.34
C VAL A 542 129.03 22.96 -22.68
N ASN A 543 128.30 23.65 -23.55
CA ASN A 543 128.85 24.17 -24.80
C ASN A 543 129.86 25.32 -24.58
N ASP A 544 129.61 26.23 -23.63
CA ASP A 544 130.60 27.29 -23.27
C ASP A 544 131.90 26.69 -22.71
N LEU A 545 131.79 25.59 -21.95
CA LEU A 545 132.95 24.86 -21.43
C LEU A 545 133.78 24.21 -22.55
N ARG A 546 133.11 23.62 -23.56
CA ARG A 546 133.75 23.04 -24.75
C ARG A 546 134.54 24.10 -25.52
N ASP A 547 133.93 25.26 -25.77
CA ASP A 547 134.55 26.34 -26.53
C ASP A 547 135.81 26.89 -25.82
N ARG A 548 135.76 27.04 -24.49
CA ARG A 548 136.93 27.44 -23.68
C ARG A 548 138.06 26.41 -23.68
N ILE A 549 137.75 25.12 -23.84
CA ILE A 549 138.75 24.05 -23.95
C ILE A 549 139.39 24.04 -25.33
N SER A 550 138.63 24.37 -26.38
CA SER A 550 139.15 24.58 -27.74
C SER A 550 140.18 25.72 -27.79
N ASP A 551 139.92 26.84 -27.09
CA ASP A 551 140.86 27.97 -27.02
C ASP A 551 142.17 27.62 -26.28
N PHE A 552 142.12 26.70 -25.31
CA PHE A 552 143.30 26.22 -24.59
C PHE A 552 144.20 25.32 -25.47
N ASP A 553 143.61 24.45 -26.31
CA ASP A 553 144.38 23.61 -27.26
C ASP A 553 145.11 24.46 -28.31
N ASP A 554 144.48 25.53 -28.80
CA ASP A 554 145.08 26.41 -29.82
C ASP A 554 146.31 27.17 -29.31
N PHE A 555 146.38 27.51 -28.01
CA PHE A 555 147.55 28.19 -27.41
C PHE A 555 148.79 27.29 -27.30
N PHE A 556 148.62 25.99 -27.00
CA PHE A 556 149.73 25.05 -26.79
C PHE A 556 150.20 24.31 -28.05
N ARG A 557 149.55 24.54 -29.20
CA ARG A 557 149.90 23.95 -30.51
C ARG A 557 151.39 23.96 -30.89
N PRO A 558 152.17 25.04 -30.66
CA PRO A 558 153.60 25.05 -31.02
C PRO A 558 154.43 24.04 -30.21
N ILE A 559 154.08 23.85 -28.93
CA ILE A 559 154.76 22.92 -28.01
C ILE A 559 154.33 21.48 -28.31
N ARG A 560 153.03 21.25 -28.58
CA ARG A 560 152.50 19.96 -29.03
C ARG A 560 153.20 19.48 -30.31
N SER A 561 153.47 20.38 -31.25
CA SER A 561 154.18 20.08 -32.52
C SER A 561 155.63 19.62 -32.32
N TYR A 562 156.34 20.17 -31.33
CA TYR A 562 157.73 19.79 -31.02
C TYR A 562 157.83 18.35 -30.48
N PHE A 563 156.90 17.94 -29.61
CA PHE A 563 156.87 16.60 -29.04
C PHE A 563 156.44 15.50 -30.02
N TYR A 564 155.76 15.84 -31.12
CA TYR A 564 155.40 14.90 -32.18
C TYR A 564 156.52 14.67 -33.22
N TRP A 565 157.56 15.51 -33.26
CA TRP A 565 158.63 15.44 -34.27
C TRP A 565 159.91 14.69 -33.82
N GLU A 566 160.17 14.56 -32.51
CA GLU A 566 161.40 13.94 -31.97
C GLU A 566 161.24 12.41 -31.76
N LYS A 567 162.02 11.61 -32.49
CA LYS A 567 161.83 10.14 -32.62
C LYS A 567 162.11 9.30 -31.38
N HIS A 568 162.71 9.86 -30.33
CA HIS A 568 163.14 9.10 -29.13
C HIS A 568 162.36 9.48 -27.84
N CYS A 569 161.22 10.19 -27.95
CA CYS A 569 160.46 10.66 -26.78
C CYS A 569 159.78 9.56 -25.93
N PHE A 570 159.76 8.30 -26.40
CA PHE A 570 159.19 7.18 -25.64
C PHE A 570 160.06 6.74 -24.46
N ASP A 571 161.37 7.00 -24.49
CA ASP A 571 162.30 6.57 -23.44
C ASP A 571 162.52 7.65 -22.34
N ILE A 572 161.83 8.79 -22.45
CA ILE A 572 161.94 9.92 -21.50
C ILE A 572 160.61 10.07 -20.73
N PRO A 573 160.56 9.73 -19.42
CA PRO A 573 159.32 9.67 -18.64
C PRO A 573 158.47 10.96 -18.64
N VAL A 574 159.11 12.12 -18.70
CA VAL A 574 158.44 13.44 -18.73
C VAL A 574 157.72 13.69 -20.06
N CYS A 575 158.24 13.18 -21.17
CA CYS A 575 157.65 13.43 -22.49
C CYS A 575 156.36 12.62 -22.72
N TRP A 576 156.31 11.37 -22.25
CA TRP A 576 155.12 10.53 -22.36
C TRP A 576 153.96 11.03 -21.49
N ALA A 577 154.24 11.52 -20.28
CA ALA A 577 153.22 12.07 -19.39
C ALA A 577 152.49 13.29 -19.99
N LEU A 578 153.23 14.17 -20.66
CA LEU A 578 152.64 15.34 -21.32
C LEU A 578 151.81 14.99 -22.56
N ARG A 579 152.11 13.88 -23.25
CA ARG A 579 151.30 13.42 -24.40
C ARG A 579 149.94 12.85 -23.99
N SER A 580 149.91 12.06 -22.90
CA SER A 580 148.67 11.46 -22.39
C SER A 580 147.61 12.49 -21.98
N VAL A 581 148.02 13.70 -21.59
CA VAL A 581 147.10 14.79 -21.19
C VAL A 581 146.36 15.37 -22.40
N PHE A 582 146.99 15.40 -23.57
CA PHE A 582 146.34 15.90 -24.78
C PHE A 582 145.38 14.86 -25.40
N ASP A 583 145.68 13.56 -25.33
CA ASP A 583 144.77 12.52 -25.83
C ASP A 583 143.44 12.44 -25.02
N THR A 584 143.42 12.89 -23.76
CA THR A 584 142.17 13.01 -22.96
C THR A 584 141.28 14.19 -23.33
N LEU A 585 141.81 15.22 -24.00
CA LEU A 585 141.04 16.41 -24.38
C LEU A 585 140.18 16.17 -25.63
N ASP A 586 140.55 15.22 -26.49
CA ASP A 586 139.82 14.90 -27.73
C ASP A 586 138.45 14.17 -27.52
N GLY A 587 138.11 13.75 -26.29
CA GLY A 587 136.86 13.03 -25.98
C GLY A 587 135.61 13.91 -25.67
N ILE A 588 135.78 15.22 -25.52
CA ILE A 588 134.75 16.14 -24.99
C ILE A 588 133.61 16.41 -25.99
N ASP A 589 133.85 16.26 -27.29
CA ASP A 589 132.84 16.48 -28.33
C ASP A 589 131.65 15.50 -28.26
N THR A 590 131.91 14.23 -27.90
CA THR A 590 130.86 13.18 -27.85
C THR A 590 129.85 13.33 -26.72
N ILE A 591 130.22 14.05 -25.64
CA ILE A 591 129.35 14.28 -24.47
C ILE A 591 128.31 15.36 -24.76
N SER A 592 128.67 16.40 -25.54
CA SER A 592 127.74 17.48 -25.87
C SER A 592 126.59 17.02 -26.78
N ASP A 593 126.92 16.22 -27.81
CA ASP A 593 125.92 15.73 -28.77
C ASP A 593 124.86 14.83 -28.11
N SER A 594 125.28 13.97 -27.17
CA SER A 594 124.37 13.05 -26.45
C SER A 594 123.38 13.77 -25.53
N ILE A 595 123.79 14.90 -24.93
CA ILE A 595 122.94 15.71 -24.06
C ILE A 595 121.92 16.52 -24.88
N GLY A 596 122.30 16.97 -26.08
CA GLY A 596 121.39 17.67 -27.00
C GLY A 596 120.21 16.81 -27.46
N GLU A 597 120.43 15.52 -27.68
CA GLU A 597 119.38 14.58 -28.11
C GLU A 597 118.34 14.29 -27.01
N LEU A 598 118.76 14.28 -25.73
CA LEU A 598 117.89 14.08 -24.57
C LEU A 598 116.89 15.23 -24.39
N VAL A 599 117.33 16.48 -24.58
CA VAL A 599 116.48 17.68 -24.50
C VAL A 599 115.39 17.67 -25.58
N ALA A 600 115.72 17.22 -26.79
CA ALA A 600 114.75 17.12 -27.88
C ALA A 600 113.61 16.14 -27.58
N GLN A 601 113.85 15.09 -26.78
CA GLN A 601 112.80 14.18 -26.33
C GLN A 601 111.96 14.80 -25.20
N MET A 602 112.58 15.53 -24.27
CA MET A 602 111.87 16.22 -23.19
C MET A 602 110.95 17.34 -23.70
N ASP A 603 111.33 18.05 -24.76
CA ASP A 603 110.49 19.06 -25.43
C ASP A 603 109.19 18.47 -26.00
N LYS A 604 109.23 17.23 -26.51
CA LYS A 604 108.01 16.54 -26.97
C LYS A 604 107.08 16.22 -25.81
N LEU A 605 107.62 15.90 -24.64
CA LEU A 605 106.85 15.56 -23.45
C LEU A 605 106.19 16.81 -22.86
N ASP A 606 106.90 17.94 -22.84
CA ASP A 606 106.39 19.26 -22.43
C ASP A 606 105.27 19.78 -23.35
N ALA A 607 105.33 19.48 -24.65
CA ALA A 607 104.29 19.87 -25.61
C ALA A 607 102.98 19.06 -25.50
N ILE A 608 103.02 17.81 -25.03
CA ILE A 608 101.87 16.89 -25.01
C ILE A 608 101.02 17.07 -23.74
N MET A 609 101.64 17.26 -22.57
CA MET A 609 100.90 17.34 -21.30
C MET A 609 99.84 18.47 -21.23
N PRO A 610 100.09 19.69 -21.75
CA PRO A 610 99.07 20.74 -21.80
C PRO A 610 97.87 20.39 -22.71
N GLN A 611 98.07 19.55 -23.73
CA GLN A 611 97.00 19.13 -24.64
C GLN A 611 96.01 18.17 -23.95
N MET A 612 96.51 17.28 -23.08
CA MET A 612 95.66 16.41 -22.26
C MET A 612 94.75 17.20 -21.32
N LEU A 613 95.26 18.29 -20.73
CA LEU A 613 94.52 19.13 -19.80
C LEU A 613 93.39 19.94 -20.47
N LYS A 614 93.61 20.36 -21.73
CA LYS A 614 92.59 21.02 -22.56
C LYS A 614 91.40 20.12 -22.87
N LEU A 615 91.59 18.80 -22.96
CA LEU A 615 90.52 17.84 -23.26
C LEU A 615 89.68 17.46 -22.04
N LEU A 616 90.25 17.49 -20.82
CA LEU A 616 89.56 17.10 -19.59
C LEU A 616 88.60 18.18 -19.06
N THR A 617 88.90 19.46 -19.31
CA THR A 617 88.13 20.59 -18.74
C THR A 617 86.67 20.68 -19.28
N PRO A 618 86.41 20.50 -20.59
CA PRO A 618 85.04 20.46 -21.12
C PRO A 618 84.20 19.30 -20.59
N MET A 619 84.84 18.16 -20.28
CA MET A 619 84.15 16.96 -19.80
C MET A 619 83.52 17.19 -18.41
N VAL A 620 84.23 17.88 -17.50
CA VAL A 620 83.72 18.25 -16.17
C VAL A 620 82.54 19.24 -16.28
N SER A 621 82.64 20.22 -17.19
CA SER A 621 81.57 21.20 -17.43
C SER A 621 80.27 20.52 -17.92
N MET A 622 80.39 19.51 -18.79
CA MET A 622 79.26 18.73 -19.26
C MET A 622 78.62 17.91 -18.14
N MET A 623 79.41 17.29 -17.25
CA MET A 623 78.88 16.54 -16.10
C MET A 623 78.17 17.44 -15.09
N LYS A 624 78.70 18.64 -14.79
CA LYS A 624 78.00 19.64 -13.95
C LYS A 624 76.67 20.08 -14.56
N SER A 625 76.63 20.25 -15.88
CA SER A 625 75.39 20.60 -16.58
C SER A 625 74.35 19.47 -16.50
N MET A 626 74.79 18.21 -16.63
CA MET A 626 73.93 17.04 -16.51
C MET A 626 73.39 16.85 -15.08
N HIS A 627 74.24 17.08 -14.07
CA HIS A 627 73.84 17.11 -12.66
C HIS A 627 72.74 18.14 -12.39
N ASN A 628 72.94 19.39 -12.82
CA ASN A 628 71.96 20.46 -12.64
C ASN A 628 70.67 20.21 -13.41
N MET A 629 70.75 19.61 -14.59
CA MET A 629 69.57 19.19 -15.36
C MET A 629 68.77 18.12 -14.62
N MET A 630 69.44 17.15 -13.98
CA MET A 630 68.80 16.09 -13.21
C MET A 630 68.08 16.62 -11.96
N LEU A 631 68.70 17.54 -11.22
CA LEU A 631 68.08 18.23 -10.08
C LEU A 631 66.88 19.09 -10.51
N SER A 632 66.99 19.80 -11.64
CA SER A 632 65.89 20.59 -12.21
C SER A 632 64.73 19.72 -12.69
N MET A 633 65.03 18.55 -13.27
CA MET A 633 64.03 17.58 -13.70
C MET A 633 63.30 16.98 -12.48
N HIS A 634 64.02 16.65 -11.41
CA HIS A 634 63.43 16.21 -10.15
C HIS A 634 62.49 17.27 -9.55
N SER A 635 62.94 18.51 -9.41
CA SER A 635 62.12 19.59 -8.81
C SER A 635 60.89 19.91 -9.65
N THR A 636 61.01 19.87 -10.98
CA THR A 636 59.88 20.08 -11.89
C THR A 636 58.88 18.93 -11.80
N MET A 637 59.33 17.68 -11.83
CA MET A 637 58.44 16.51 -11.69
C MET A 637 57.79 16.46 -10.30
N ALA A 638 58.50 16.87 -9.24
CA ALA A 638 57.98 16.95 -7.88
C ALA A 638 56.87 18.00 -7.76
N GLY A 639 57.07 19.19 -8.32
CA GLY A 639 56.04 20.21 -8.38
C GLY A 639 54.79 19.75 -9.14
N ILE A 640 54.95 19.03 -10.24
CA ILE A 640 53.82 18.47 -11.02
C ILE A 640 53.07 17.41 -10.21
N GLN A 641 53.78 16.52 -9.51
CA GLN A 641 53.20 15.49 -8.64
C GLN A 641 52.41 16.10 -7.48
N ASP A 642 52.98 17.07 -6.77
CA ASP A 642 52.34 17.74 -5.64
C ASP A 642 51.10 18.53 -6.07
N GLN A 643 51.15 19.16 -7.25
CA GLN A 643 49.98 19.80 -7.84
C GLN A 643 48.89 18.78 -8.18
N GLY A 644 49.25 17.63 -8.76
CA GLY A 644 48.32 16.54 -9.04
C GLY A 644 47.63 16.02 -7.77
N ALA A 645 48.40 15.80 -6.70
CA ALA A 645 47.91 15.36 -5.40
C ALA A 645 46.91 16.34 -4.77
N ALA A 646 47.22 17.64 -4.78
CA ALA A 646 46.36 18.67 -4.22
C ALA A 646 45.01 18.79 -4.95
N MET A 647 44.99 18.49 -6.25
CA MET A 647 43.76 18.43 -7.06
C MET A 647 42.95 17.16 -6.79
N GLN A 648 43.61 16.01 -6.61
CA GLN A 648 42.98 14.71 -6.41
C GLN A 648 42.35 14.54 -5.02
N GLY A 649 43.04 14.98 -3.95
CA GLY A 649 42.54 14.86 -2.59
C GLY A 649 41.16 15.54 -2.36
N LYS A 650 40.88 16.61 -3.12
CA LYS A 650 39.58 17.29 -3.10
C LYS A 650 38.47 16.49 -3.78
N GLY A 651 38.80 15.72 -4.81
CA GLY A 651 37.84 14.88 -5.54
C GLY A 651 37.26 13.75 -4.68
N ASN A 652 38.10 13.08 -3.89
CA ASN A 652 37.66 12.03 -2.97
C ASN A 652 36.79 12.56 -1.83
N ALA A 653 37.20 13.68 -1.22
CA ALA A 653 36.42 14.33 -0.18
C ALA A 653 35.04 14.76 -0.70
N MET A 654 34.97 15.28 -1.92
CA MET A 654 33.71 15.61 -2.59
C MET A 654 32.86 14.35 -2.80
N GLY A 655 33.42 13.28 -3.36
CA GLY A 655 32.71 12.01 -3.56
C GLY A 655 32.12 11.45 -2.26
N GLN A 656 32.91 11.41 -1.19
CA GLN A 656 32.46 10.96 0.14
C GLN A 656 31.38 11.86 0.73
N ALA A 657 31.45 13.18 0.54
CA ALA A 657 30.43 14.11 1.02
C ALA A 657 29.07 13.91 0.31
N PHE A 658 29.08 13.70 -1.01
CA PHE A 658 27.87 13.38 -1.77
C PHE A 658 27.25 12.05 -1.32
N ASP A 659 28.09 11.04 -1.07
CA ASP A 659 27.62 9.72 -0.67
C ASP A 659 27.11 9.68 0.78
N THR A 660 27.78 10.39 1.69
CA THR A 660 27.38 10.51 3.10
C THR A 660 26.09 11.31 3.25
N SER A 661 25.91 12.36 2.43
CA SER A 661 24.69 13.17 2.44
C SER A 661 23.48 12.48 1.80
N LYS A 662 23.68 11.31 1.16
CA LYS A 662 22.65 10.58 0.41
C LYS A 662 21.93 11.49 -0.60
N ASN A 663 22.69 12.40 -1.23
CA ASN A 663 22.15 13.32 -2.22
C ASN A 663 21.71 12.54 -3.47
N ASP A 664 20.47 12.76 -3.92
CA ASP A 664 19.84 12.09 -5.06
C ASP A 664 19.80 12.91 -6.37
N ASP A 665 20.56 14.00 -6.42
CA ASP A 665 20.70 14.83 -7.63
C ASP A 665 21.48 14.11 -8.73
N SER A 666 22.40 13.20 -8.38
CA SER A 666 23.24 12.46 -9.32
C SER A 666 23.23 10.95 -9.04
N PHE A 667 23.12 10.15 -10.09
CA PHE A 667 23.13 8.70 -10.02
C PHE A 667 23.69 8.14 -11.32
N TYR A 668 24.55 7.12 -11.22
CA TYR A 668 25.07 6.37 -12.36
C TYR A 668 25.51 4.97 -11.92
N LEU A 669 25.05 3.95 -12.65
CA LEU A 669 25.47 2.56 -12.46
C LEU A 669 26.33 2.11 -13.66
N PRO A 670 27.61 1.80 -13.43
CA PRO A 670 28.49 1.23 -14.46
C PRO A 670 27.95 -0.13 -14.98
N PRO A 671 28.18 -0.48 -16.26
CA PRO A 671 27.75 -1.75 -16.85
C PRO A 671 28.25 -2.99 -16.10
N GLU A 672 29.40 -2.91 -15.44
CA GLU A 672 30.02 -4.02 -14.71
C GLU A 672 29.18 -4.46 -13.49
N VAL A 673 28.35 -3.56 -12.94
CA VAL A 673 27.49 -3.87 -11.79
C VAL A 673 26.39 -4.87 -12.18
N PHE A 674 25.96 -4.88 -13.44
CA PHE A 674 24.93 -5.80 -13.92
C PHE A 674 25.41 -7.26 -13.94
N ASP A 675 26.73 -7.49 -13.91
CA ASP A 675 27.30 -8.84 -13.82
C ASP A 675 27.43 -9.36 -12.39
N ASN A 676 27.32 -8.48 -11.39
CA ASN A 676 27.41 -8.83 -9.98
C ASN A 676 26.22 -9.75 -9.57
N PRO A 677 26.48 -10.91 -8.96
CA PRO A 677 25.44 -11.85 -8.57
C PRO A 677 24.47 -11.29 -7.53
N ASP A 678 24.91 -10.40 -6.64
CA ASP A 678 24.06 -9.77 -5.63
C ASP A 678 23.09 -8.77 -6.27
N PHE A 679 23.59 -7.99 -7.24
CA PHE A 679 22.75 -7.06 -7.99
C PHE A 679 21.72 -7.80 -8.86
N LYS A 680 22.09 -8.93 -9.47
CA LYS A 680 21.16 -9.81 -10.20
C LYS A 680 20.02 -10.31 -9.30
N ARG A 681 20.33 -10.75 -8.08
CA ARG A 681 19.30 -11.16 -7.09
C ARG A 681 18.36 -10.01 -6.73
N GLY A 682 18.89 -8.80 -6.53
CA GLY A 682 18.07 -7.60 -6.33
C GLY A 682 17.20 -7.26 -7.53
N MET A 683 17.73 -7.40 -8.75
CA MET A 683 16.96 -7.16 -9.99
C MET A 683 15.78 -8.12 -10.11
N ASP A 684 15.95 -9.41 -9.78
CA ASP A 684 14.85 -10.39 -9.83
C ASP A 684 13.68 -10.02 -8.89
N MET A 685 13.94 -9.22 -7.84
CA MET A 685 12.90 -8.74 -6.93
C MET A 685 12.17 -7.48 -7.42
N PHE A 686 12.77 -6.65 -8.26
CA PHE A 686 12.20 -5.35 -8.66
C PHE A 686 11.93 -5.20 -10.15
N ILE A 687 12.53 -6.05 -10.99
CA ILE A 687 12.37 -6.07 -12.44
C ILE A 687 11.74 -7.40 -12.83
N SER A 688 10.77 -7.37 -13.74
CA SER A 688 10.12 -8.58 -14.23
C SER A 688 11.11 -9.52 -14.94
N PRO A 689 10.82 -10.82 -15.00
CA PRO A 689 11.70 -11.79 -15.66
C PRO A 689 11.99 -11.49 -17.14
N ASP A 690 11.07 -10.80 -17.83
CA ASP A 690 11.24 -10.36 -19.23
C ASP A 690 12.04 -9.05 -19.37
N GLY A 691 12.43 -8.40 -18.27
CA GLY A 691 13.17 -7.14 -18.23
C GLY A 691 12.34 -5.90 -18.57
N LYS A 692 11.04 -6.04 -18.84
CA LYS A 692 10.21 -4.96 -19.40
C LYS A 692 9.38 -4.19 -18.39
N ALA A 693 9.27 -4.66 -17.16
CA ALA A 693 8.55 -3.97 -16.10
C ALA A 693 9.45 -3.80 -14.88
N VAL A 694 9.30 -2.66 -14.21
CA VAL A 694 9.94 -2.37 -12.93
C VAL A 694 8.86 -2.03 -11.92
N ARG A 695 8.96 -2.57 -10.70
CA ARG A 695 8.08 -2.25 -9.58
C ARG A 695 8.81 -1.45 -8.52
N PHE A 696 8.06 -0.59 -7.85
CA PHE A 696 8.48 0.21 -6.71
C PHE A 696 7.51 -0.03 -5.56
N ILE A 697 8.04 -0.16 -4.35
CA ILE A 697 7.27 -0.30 -3.12
C ILE A 697 7.32 1.06 -2.41
N ILE A 698 6.16 1.70 -2.26
CA ILE A 698 6.02 3.06 -1.76
C ILE A 698 5.36 3.01 -0.39
N SER A 699 5.97 3.66 0.59
CA SER A 699 5.41 3.82 1.94
C SER A 699 5.01 5.27 2.17
N HIS A 700 3.78 5.49 2.65
CA HIS A 700 3.23 6.82 2.92
C HIS A 700 3.73 7.37 4.27
N LEU A 701 3.66 8.69 4.44
CA LEU A 701 3.73 9.33 5.76
C LEU A 701 2.33 9.24 6.41
N GLY A 702 2.17 8.34 7.39
CA GLY A 702 0.89 8.11 8.08
C GLY A 702 0.13 6.88 7.57
N ASP A 703 -1.17 6.80 7.86
CA ASP A 703 -2.03 5.68 7.45
C ASP A 703 -2.51 5.88 5.99
N PRO A 704 -2.19 4.98 5.05
CA PRO A 704 -2.62 5.10 3.65
C PRO A 704 -4.15 5.00 3.47
N ALA A 705 -4.88 4.40 4.42
CA ALA A 705 -6.34 4.25 4.35
C ALA A 705 -7.12 5.50 4.81
N THR A 706 -6.45 6.63 5.04
CA THR A 706 -7.12 7.91 5.35
C THR A 706 -7.42 8.73 4.09
N PRO A 707 -8.32 9.74 4.17
CA PRO A 707 -8.57 10.65 3.07
C PRO A 707 -7.31 11.34 2.53
N GLU A 708 -6.34 11.65 3.41
CA GLU A 708 -5.05 12.22 3.05
C GLU A 708 -4.19 11.20 2.27
N GLY A 709 -4.07 9.96 2.78
CA GLY A 709 -3.34 8.88 2.11
C GLY A 709 -3.90 8.57 0.71
N ILE A 710 -5.22 8.50 0.59
CA ILE A 710 -5.95 8.31 -0.68
C ILE A 710 -5.64 9.42 -1.69
N ALA A 711 -5.43 10.66 -1.24
CA ALA A 711 -5.12 11.78 -2.13
C ALA A 711 -3.72 11.66 -2.77
N HIS A 712 -2.78 10.97 -2.11
CA HIS A 712 -1.42 10.78 -2.63
C HIS A 712 -1.38 9.87 -3.86
N VAL A 713 -2.32 8.93 -4.02
CA VAL A 713 -2.35 7.95 -5.14
C VAL A 713 -2.25 8.63 -6.52
N ASN A 714 -3.06 9.68 -6.72
CA ASN A 714 -3.05 10.42 -7.99
C ASN A 714 -1.74 11.21 -8.17
N SER A 715 -1.20 11.76 -7.09
CA SER A 715 0.07 12.49 -7.10
C SER A 715 1.24 11.55 -7.44
N ILE A 716 1.28 10.35 -6.87
CA ILE A 716 2.26 9.30 -7.19
C ILE A 716 2.18 8.93 -8.68
N ARG A 717 0.96 8.70 -9.19
CA ARG A 717 0.74 8.40 -10.61
C ARG A 717 1.25 9.52 -11.50
N ASN A 718 0.93 10.76 -11.16
CA ASN A 718 1.33 11.92 -11.94
C ASN A 718 2.85 12.14 -11.88
N ALA A 719 3.48 11.95 -10.72
CA ALA A 719 4.93 12.05 -10.54
C ALA A 719 5.68 11.00 -11.38
N ALA A 720 5.20 9.75 -11.40
CA ALA A 720 5.73 8.70 -12.27
C ALA A 720 5.53 9.02 -13.75
N PHE A 721 4.34 9.53 -14.12
CA PHE A 721 4.05 9.95 -15.49
C PHE A 721 4.94 11.11 -15.95
N GLU A 722 5.21 12.09 -15.08
CA GLU A 722 6.12 13.20 -15.37
C GLU A 722 7.59 12.77 -15.48
N ALA A 723 7.99 11.75 -14.73
CA ALA A 723 9.35 11.22 -14.78
C ALA A 723 9.68 10.55 -16.12
N ILE A 724 8.71 9.90 -16.77
CA ILE A 724 8.91 9.22 -18.06
C ILE A 724 8.82 10.17 -19.27
N LYS A 725 8.29 11.39 -19.12
CA LYS A 725 8.19 12.37 -20.22
C LYS A 725 9.55 12.73 -20.80
N GLY A 726 9.64 12.70 -22.13
CA GLY A 726 10.86 13.00 -22.88
C GLY A 726 11.98 11.96 -22.70
N THR A 727 11.63 10.74 -22.30
CA THR A 727 12.56 9.61 -22.19
C THR A 727 12.22 8.53 -23.21
N PRO A 728 13.14 7.58 -23.50
CA PRO A 728 12.86 6.44 -24.38
C PRO A 728 11.67 5.55 -23.94
N VAL A 729 11.20 5.68 -22.69
CA VAL A 729 10.07 4.92 -22.15
C VAL A 729 8.82 5.80 -21.92
N GLU A 730 8.67 6.89 -22.67
CA GLU A 730 7.52 7.82 -22.54
C GLU A 730 6.15 7.15 -22.74
N ASN A 731 6.10 6.06 -23.51
CA ASN A 731 4.88 5.27 -23.76
C ASN A 731 4.67 4.14 -22.74
N ALA A 732 5.49 4.07 -21.69
CA ALA A 732 5.36 3.06 -20.66
C ALA A 732 4.01 3.17 -19.93
N ARG A 733 3.42 2.02 -19.63
CA ARG A 733 2.16 1.92 -18.88
C ARG A 733 2.44 1.95 -17.39
N ILE A 734 1.66 2.73 -16.66
CA ILE A 734 1.80 2.91 -15.22
C ILE A 734 0.62 2.25 -14.51
N TYR A 735 0.93 1.33 -13.61
CA TYR A 735 -0.02 0.60 -12.79
C TYR A 735 0.26 0.90 -11.32
N ILE A 736 -0.77 1.15 -10.53
CA ILE A 736 -0.66 1.38 -9.09
C ILE A 736 -1.64 0.45 -8.39
N ALA A 737 -1.14 -0.28 -7.41
CA ALA A 737 -1.86 -1.16 -6.53
C ALA A 737 -1.46 -0.92 -5.07
N GLY A 738 -2.15 -1.55 -4.13
CA GLY A 738 -1.90 -1.43 -2.69
C GLY A 738 -3.00 -0.66 -1.96
N THR A 739 -2.81 -0.47 -0.67
CA THR A 739 -3.91 -0.14 0.26
C THR A 739 -4.61 1.18 -0.04
N ALA A 740 -3.85 2.26 -0.25
CA ALA A 740 -4.42 3.58 -0.56
C ALA A 740 -5.10 3.60 -1.94
N ALA A 741 -4.54 2.91 -2.93
CA ALA A 741 -5.16 2.76 -4.26
C ALA A 741 -6.47 1.96 -4.21
N THR A 742 -6.51 0.87 -3.44
CA THR A 742 -7.74 0.10 -3.22
C THR A 742 -8.76 0.90 -2.43
N ALA A 743 -8.35 1.64 -1.38
CA ALA A 743 -9.24 2.51 -0.62
C ALA A 743 -9.81 3.65 -1.48
N LYS A 744 -9.01 4.22 -2.40
CA LYS A 744 -9.46 5.19 -3.41
C LYS A 744 -10.56 4.60 -4.29
N ASP A 745 -10.30 3.44 -4.88
CA ASP A 745 -11.25 2.79 -5.78
C ASP A 745 -12.53 2.37 -5.04
N MET A 746 -12.42 1.93 -3.78
CA MET A 746 -13.58 1.64 -2.93
C MET A 746 -14.39 2.91 -2.61
N LYS A 747 -13.73 4.04 -2.33
CA LYS A 747 -14.40 5.33 -2.09
C LYS A 747 -15.15 5.82 -3.34
N GLU A 748 -14.50 5.76 -4.50
CA GLU A 748 -15.11 6.12 -5.78
C GLU A 748 -16.28 5.17 -6.10
N GLY A 749 -16.05 3.87 -6.03
CA GLY A 749 -17.06 2.83 -6.24
C GLY A 749 -18.26 2.98 -5.33
N SER A 750 -18.04 3.17 -4.02
CA SER A 750 -19.12 3.36 -3.05
C SER A 750 -19.96 4.61 -3.33
N THR A 751 -19.36 5.66 -3.88
CA THR A 751 -20.09 6.90 -4.22
C THR A 751 -21.00 6.68 -5.42
N TYR A 752 -20.50 6.03 -6.47
CA TYR A 752 -21.30 5.69 -7.64
C TYR A 752 -22.40 4.67 -7.31
N ASP A 753 -22.08 3.65 -6.53
CA ASP A 753 -23.03 2.61 -6.13
C ASP A 753 -24.13 3.15 -5.25
N LEU A 754 -23.81 4.05 -4.31
CA LEU A 754 -24.81 4.75 -3.51
C LEU A 754 -25.78 5.56 -4.40
N LEU A 755 -25.27 6.21 -5.44
CA LEU A 755 -26.09 6.96 -6.38
C LEU A 755 -26.97 6.02 -7.21
N ILE A 756 -26.41 4.95 -7.78
CA ILE A 756 -27.14 3.97 -8.60
C ILE A 756 -28.23 3.29 -7.78
N ALA A 757 -27.87 2.68 -6.65
CA ALA A 757 -28.81 1.95 -5.82
C ALA A 757 -29.80 2.87 -5.13
N GLY A 758 -29.35 4.01 -4.59
CA GLY A 758 -30.20 4.97 -3.88
C GLY A 758 -31.22 5.64 -4.81
N VAL A 759 -30.79 6.15 -5.98
CA VAL A 759 -31.70 6.76 -6.96
C VAL A 759 -32.62 5.70 -7.57
N GLY A 760 -32.07 4.53 -7.92
CA GLY A 760 -32.85 3.41 -8.45
C GLY A 760 -33.97 2.97 -7.51
N ALA A 761 -33.64 2.75 -6.24
CA ALA A 761 -34.61 2.37 -5.22
C ALA A 761 -35.63 3.49 -4.93
N LEU A 762 -35.22 4.77 -4.91
CA LEU A 762 -36.14 5.91 -4.75
C LEU A 762 -37.16 5.99 -5.89
N VAL A 763 -36.69 5.86 -7.14
CA VAL A 763 -37.56 5.86 -8.31
C VAL A 763 -38.51 4.67 -8.28
N LEU A 764 -38.00 3.48 -7.95
CA LEU A 764 -38.82 2.28 -7.82
C LEU A 764 -39.90 2.45 -6.75
N ILE A 765 -39.54 2.89 -5.55
CA ILE A 765 -40.49 3.12 -4.45
C ILE A 765 -41.51 4.19 -4.85
N PHE A 766 -41.08 5.26 -5.50
CA PHE A 766 -41.99 6.28 -6.02
C PHE A 766 -43.00 5.69 -7.00
N ILE A 767 -42.56 4.82 -7.93
CA ILE A 767 -43.44 4.14 -8.89
C ILE A 767 -44.42 3.21 -8.18
N VAL A 768 -43.96 2.37 -7.25
CA VAL A 768 -44.82 1.45 -6.49
C VAL A 768 -45.85 2.23 -5.67
N MET A 769 -45.43 3.31 -5.00
CA MET A 769 -46.33 4.19 -4.24
C MET A 769 -47.32 4.89 -5.16
N LEU A 770 -46.92 5.32 -6.35
CA LEU A 770 -47.79 5.93 -7.34
C LEU A 770 -48.85 4.95 -7.85
N ILE A 771 -48.50 3.69 -8.09
CA ILE A 771 -49.44 2.63 -8.50
C ILE A 771 -50.46 2.35 -7.39
N LEU A 772 -50.02 2.25 -6.13
CA LEU A 772 -50.87 1.86 -5.01
C LEU A 772 -51.75 3.01 -4.51
N THR A 773 -51.17 4.20 -4.32
CA THR A 773 -51.93 5.38 -3.85
C THR A 773 -52.78 5.98 -4.96
N ARG A 774 -52.30 5.94 -6.22
CA ARG A 774 -52.84 6.67 -7.39
C ARG A 774 -52.85 8.19 -7.21
N ALA A 775 -52.00 8.71 -6.34
CA ALA A 775 -51.87 10.14 -6.04
C ALA A 775 -50.40 10.56 -6.06
N VAL A 776 -50.04 11.47 -6.97
CA VAL A 776 -48.64 11.88 -7.20
C VAL A 776 -48.09 12.62 -5.99
N ILE A 777 -48.89 13.53 -5.41
CA ILE A 777 -48.48 14.33 -4.26
C ILE A 777 -48.31 13.45 -3.01
N ALA A 778 -49.23 12.51 -2.77
CA ALA A 778 -49.09 11.54 -1.68
C ALA A 778 -47.81 10.71 -1.83
N ALA A 779 -47.53 10.17 -3.02
CA ALA A 779 -46.31 9.41 -3.30
C ALA A 779 -45.05 10.25 -3.06
N ALA A 780 -45.02 11.50 -3.54
CA ALA A 780 -43.88 12.40 -3.33
C ALA A 780 -43.66 12.76 -1.86
N VAL A 781 -44.73 13.01 -1.09
CA VAL A 781 -44.64 13.28 0.34
C VAL A 781 -44.07 12.08 1.08
N ILE A 782 -44.58 10.87 0.80
CA ILE A 782 -44.10 9.64 1.44
C ILE A 782 -42.60 9.47 1.19
N VAL A 783 -42.18 9.51 -0.08
CA VAL A 783 -40.76 9.35 -0.45
C VAL A 783 -39.90 10.45 0.19
N GLY A 784 -40.34 11.70 0.16
CA GLY A 784 -39.62 12.81 0.80
C GLY A 784 -39.47 12.66 2.32
N THR A 785 -40.51 12.17 3.00
CA THR A 785 -40.44 11.90 4.44
C THR A 785 -39.53 10.72 4.78
N VAL A 786 -39.46 9.70 3.93
CA VAL A 786 -38.52 8.57 4.09
C VAL A 786 -37.08 9.05 3.90
N VAL A 787 -36.80 9.89 2.89
CA VAL A 787 -35.46 10.49 2.68
C VAL A 787 -35.04 11.32 3.89
N LEU A 788 -35.95 12.12 4.44
CA LEU A 788 -35.69 12.90 5.65
C LEU A 788 -35.39 12.01 6.87
N SER A 789 -36.18 10.93 7.03
CA SER A 789 -35.98 9.93 8.07
C SER A 789 -34.60 9.28 7.98
N LEU A 790 -34.19 8.91 6.77
CA LEU A 790 -32.89 8.34 6.47
C LEU A 790 -31.75 9.30 6.79
N GLY A 791 -31.84 10.57 6.35
CA GLY A 791 -30.83 11.58 6.67
C GLY A 791 -30.70 11.81 8.18
N THR A 792 -31.83 11.85 8.89
CA THR A 792 -31.87 11.98 10.35
C THR A 792 -31.28 10.75 11.05
N SER A 793 -31.62 9.55 10.58
CA SER A 793 -31.12 8.29 11.12
C SER A 793 -29.61 8.17 11.01
N PHE A 794 -29.08 8.47 9.82
CA PHE A 794 -27.65 8.43 9.58
C PHE A 794 -26.93 9.48 10.43
N GLY A 795 -27.47 10.70 10.52
CA GLY A 795 -26.95 11.74 11.39
C GLY A 795 -27.00 11.38 12.88
N LEU A 796 -28.05 10.71 13.34
CA LEU A 796 -28.14 10.20 14.72
C LEU A 796 -27.09 9.11 14.97
N SER A 797 -26.81 8.26 13.99
CA SER A 797 -25.72 7.29 14.07
C SER A 797 -24.35 7.98 14.17
N VAL A 798 -24.10 9.04 13.38
CA VAL A 798 -22.88 9.85 13.51
C VAL A 798 -22.79 10.46 14.92
N LEU A 799 -23.89 10.98 15.46
CA LEU A 799 -23.92 11.54 16.81
C LEU A 799 -23.56 10.50 17.88
N ILE A 800 -24.11 9.30 17.80
CA ILE A 800 -23.85 8.25 18.81
C ILE A 800 -22.45 7.65 18.64
N TRP A 801 -22.10 7.18 17.45
CA TRP A 801 -20.84 6.46 17.26
C TRP A 801 -19.65 7.40 17.28
N GLN A 802 -19.72 8.53 16.56
CA GLN A 802 -18.58 9.42 16.39
C GLN A 802 -18.42 10.39 17.57
N TYR A 803 -19.51 11.04 18.02
CA TYR A 803 -19.40 12.08 19.05
C TYR A 803 -19.54 11.54 20.48
N ILE A 804 -20.37 10.52 20.72
CA ILE A 804 -20.56 9.95 22.06
C ILE A 804 -19.55 8.83 22.34
N LEU A 805 -19.42 7.86 21.43
CA LEU A 805 -18.56 6.69 21.62
C LEU A 805 -17.12 6.88 21.12
N GLY A 806 -16.86 7.90 20.29
CA GLY A 806 -15.52 8.22 19.78
C GLY A 806 -15.01 7.31 18.66
N PHE A 807 -15.88 6.52 18.04
CA PHE A 807 -15.53 5.64 16.92
C PHE A 807 -15.92 6.27 15.58
N ASP A 808 -14.99 6.24 14.62
CA ASP A 808 -15.30 6.56 13.22
C ASP A 808 -16.35 5.58 12.68
N LEU A 809 -17.11 6.01 11.67
CA LEU A 809 -18.06 5.14 11.00
C LEU A 809 -17.39 4.40 9.85
N HIS A 810 -17.67 3.10 9.75
CA HIS A 810 -17.26 2.28 8.62
C HIS A 810 -17.94 2.76 7.32
N TRP A 811 -17.19 2.82 6.22
CA TRP A 811 -17.65 3.33 4.92
C TRP A 811 -18.95 2.70 4.42
N MET A 812 -19.15 1.39 4.68
CA MET A 812 -20.33 0.64 4.24
C MET A 812 -21.64 1.05 4.94
N ILE A 813 -21.59 1.68 6.13
CA ILE A 813 -22.80 1.99 6.92
C ILE A 813 -23.71 2.95 6.18
N LEU A 814 -23.15 3.97 5.52
CA LEU A 814 -23.93 4.94 4.77
C LEU A 814 -24.75 4.23 3.69
N ALA A 815 -24.10 3.42 2.86
CA ALA A 815 -24.77 2.69 1.80
C ALA A 815 -25.80 1.68 2.32
N MET A 816 -25.43 0.85 3.29
CA MET A 816 -26.34 -0.14 3.88
C MET A 816 -27.55 0.50 4.53
N SER A 817 -27.35 1.54 5.35
CA SER A 817 -28.44 2.24 6.02
C SER A 817 -29.36 2.92 5.00
N VAL A 818 -28.81 3.58 3.97
CA VAL A 818 -29.60 4.19 2.91
C VAL A 818 -30.50 3.17 2.23
N ILE A 819 -29.92 2.06 1.75
CA ILE A 819 -30.65 1.09 0.94
C ILE A 819 -31.71 0.36 1.78
N ILE A 820 -31.34 -0.10 2.98
CA ILE A 820 -32.25 -0.87 3.84
C ILE A 820 -33.34 0.01 4.46
N LEU A 821 -33.00 1.21 4.96
CA LEU A 821 -34.02 2.12 5.50
C LEU A 821 -34.97 2.61 4.43
N LEU A 822 -34.49 2.82 3.20
CA LEU A 822 -35.35 3.19 2.09
C LEU A 822 -36.29 2.05 1.72
N ALA A 823 -35.77 0.82 1.64
CA ALA A 823 -36.55 -0.38 1.40
C ALA A 823 -37.68 -0.55 2.44
N VAL A 824 -37.32 -0.59 3.72
CA VAL A 824 -38.24 -0.91 4.83
C VAL A 824 -39.11 0.29 5.21
N GLY A 825 -38.56 1.51 5.26
CA GLY A 825 -39.28 2.72 5.67
C GLY A 825 -40.44 3.09 4.74
N SER A 826 -40.42 2.60 3.50
CA SER A 826 -41.50 2.79 2.54
C SER A 826 -42.80 2.04 2.91
N ASP A 827 -42.69 0.84 3.50
CA ASP A 827 -43.82 -0.05 3.81
C ASP A 827 -44.82 0.63 4.74
N TYR A 828 -44.35 1.11 5.88
CA TYR A 828 -45.29 1.51 6.91
C TYR A 828 -46.06 2.80 6.61
N ASN A 829 -45.50 3.65 5.74
CA ASN A 829 -46.22 4.82 5.23
C ASN A 829 -47.38 4.39 4.33
N LEU A 830 -47.24 3.28 3.61
CA LEU A 830 -48.32 2.71 2.80
C LEU A 830 -49.49 2.23 3.66
N LEU A 831 -49.24 1.57 4.80
CA LEU A 831 -50.29 1.16 5.73
C LEU A 831 -51.16 2.32 6.21
N LEU A 832 -50.51 3.42 6.56
CA LEU A 832 -51.18 4.62 7.05
C LEU A 832 -52.02 5.26 5.93
N VAL A 833 -51.45 5.42 4.75
CA VAL A 833 -52.13 6.07 3.61
C VAL A 833 -53.23 5.20 3.02
N SER A 834 -53.04 3.89 2.95
CA SER A 834 -54.09 2.92 2.60
C SER A 834 -55.29 3.09 3.53
N ARG A 835 -55.07 3.25 4.83
CA ARG A 835 -56.16 3.53 5.79
C ARG A 835 -56.78 4.92 5.63
N PHE A 836 -55.97 5.94 5.35
CA PHE A 836 -56.53 7.26 5.02
C PHE A 836 -57.48 7.20 3.82
N LYS A 837 -57.17 6.35 2.84
CA LYS A 837 -57.98 6.11 1.65
C LYS A 837 -59.28 5.36 1.97
N GLU A 838 -59.22 4.37 2.85
CA GLU A 838 -60.40 3.61 3.27
C GLU A 838 -61.38 4.47 4.09
N GLU A 839 -60.87 5.26 5.05
CA GLU A 839 -61.69 6.12 5.91
C GLU A 839 -62.04 7.48 5.28
N ILE A 840 -61.66 7.71 4.03
CA ILE A 840 -61.82 9.00 3.34
C ILE A 840 -63.30 9.38 3.18
N HIS A 841 -64.20 8.39 3.18
CA HIS A 841 -65.65 8.61 3.09
C HIS A 841 -66.22 9.42 4.27
N ALA A 842 -65.53 9.42 5.43
CA ALA A 842 -65.91 10.19 6.60
C ALA A 842 -65.49 11.69 6.53
N GLY A 843 -64.81 12.09 5.45
CA GLY A 843 -64.18 13.40 5.25
C GLY A 843 -62.72 13.41 5.72
N ILE A 844 -61.87 14.25 5.09
CA ILE A 844 -60.40 14.21 5.22
C ILE A 844 -59.92 14.26 6.69
N LYS A 845 -60.41 15.24 7.46
CA LYS A 845 -60.01 15.43 8.87
C LYS A 845 -60.43 14.27 9.77
N THR A 846 -61.67 13.83 9.64
CA THR A 846 -62.22 12.72 10.42
C THR A 846 -61.59 11.38 10.02
N GLY A 847 -61.30 11.20 8.73
CA GLY A 847 -60.65 10.03 8.18
C GLY A 847 -59.23 9.85 8.72
N ILE A 848 -58.44 10.93 8.82
CA ILE A 848 -57.10 10.90 9.45
C ILE A 848 -57.21 10.46 10.92
N ILE A 849 -58.15 11.02 11.69
CA ILE A 849 -58.33 10.69 13.12
C ILE A 849 -58.74 9.22 13.30
N ARG A 850 -59.68 8.73 12.49
CA ARG A 850 -60.13 7.31 12.56
C ARG A 850 -59.03 6.36 12.14
N SER A 851 -58.31 6.68 11.07
CA SER A 851 -57.16 5.89 10.61
C SER A 851 -56.09 5.79 11.68
N MET A 852 -55.66 6.91 12.28
CA MET A 852 -54.68 6.90 13.35
C MET A 852 -55.17 6.11 14.58
N ALA A 853 -56.46 6.20 14.92
CA ALA A 853 -57.03 5.44 16.04
C ALA A 853 -57.08 3.92 15.77
N GLY A 854 -57.32 3.50 14.53
CA GLY A 854 -57.41 2.10 14.12
C GLY A 854 -56.06 1.43 13.89
N THR A 855 -55.09 2.12 13.26
CA THR A 855 -53.78 1.52 12.93
C THR A 855 -52.61 1.96 13.78
N GLY A 856 -52.71 3.07 14.52
CA GLY A 856 -51.57 3.62 15.26
C GLY A 856 -50.92 2.62 16.22
N ALA A 857 -51.72 1.82 16.95
CA ALA A 857 -51.20 0.83 17.87
C ALA A 857 -50.51 -0.36 17.18
N VAL A 858 -51.10 -0.89 16.10
CA VAL A 858 -50.55 -2.05 15.36
C VAL A 858 -49.27 -1.65 14.63
N VAL A 859 -49.31 -0.51 13.93
CA VAL A 859 -48.19 -0.01 13.13
C VAL A 859 -47.01 0.41 14.00
N THR A 860 -47.25 1.00 15.17
CA THR A 860 -46.18 1.34 16.12
C THR A 860 -45.57 0.09 16.74
N SER A 861 -46.40 -0.94 17.02
CA SER A 861 -45.91 -2.20 17.59
C SER A 861 -45.02 -2.94 16.60
N ALA A 862 -45.42 -3.05 15.34
CA ALA A 862 -44.59 -3.62 14.27
C ALA A 862 -43.27 -2.86 14.12
N GLY A 863 -43.33 -1.54 13.95
CA GLY A 863 -42.11 -0.72 13.81
C GLY A 863 -41.17 -0.77 15.02
N LEU A 864 -41.68 -0.88 16.25
CA LEU A 864 -40.86 -1.07 17.45
C LEU A 864 -40.21 -2.46 17.50
N VAL A 865 -40.96 -3.51 17.15
CA VAL A 865 -40.42 -4.88 17.09
C VAL A 865 -39.27 -4.91 16.08
N PHE A 866 -39.52 -4.44 14.85
CA PHE A 866 -38.48 -4.37 13.81
C PHE A 866 -37.28 -3.54 14.29
N ALA A 867 -37.49 -2.34 14.81
CA ALA A 867 -36.40 -1.50 15.28
C ALA A 867 -35.55 -2.17 16.37
N PHE A 868 -36.17 -2.81 17.36
CA PHE A 868 -35.44 -3.52 18.42
C PHE A 868 -34.71 -4.76 17.90
N THR A 869 -35.26 -5.44 16.88
CA THR A 869 -34.54 -6.55 16.22
C THR A 869 -33.33 -6.10 15.43
N MET A 870 -33.32 -4.88 14.89
CA MET A 870 -32.12 -4.33 14.26
C MET A 870 -31.12 -3.84 15.31
N ILE A 871 -31.60 -3.24 16.41
CA ILE A 871 -30.74 -2.82 17.54
C ILE A 871 -30.08 -4.02 18.23
N SER A 872 -30.70 -5.21 18.28
CA SER A 872 -30.09 -6.40 18.88
C SER A 872 -28.83 -6.88 18.15
N MET A 873 -28.62 -6.49 16.89
CA MET A 873 -27.33 -6.72 16.20
C MET A 873 -26.17 -5.99 16.88
N GLY A 874 -26.44 -5.01 17.74
CA GLY A 874 -25.46 -4.38 18.62
C GLY A 874 -24.73 -5.35 19.56
N ALA A 875 -25.28 -6.55 19.78
CA ALA A 875 -24.63 -7.62 20.54
C ALA A 875 -23.64 -8.46 19.73
N SER A 876 -23.49 -8.20 18.42
CA SER A 876 -22.50 -8.85 17.57
C SER A 876 -21.07 -8.52 18.01
N ALA A 877 -20.15 -9.47 17.92
CA ALA A 877 -18.73 -9.20 18.14
C ALA A 877 -18.16 -8.29 17.03
N LEU A 878 -18.75 -8.30 15.84
CA LEU A 878 -18.36 -7.43 14.73
C LEU A 878 -18.99 -6.04 14.88
N LEU A 879 -18.16 -5.02 15.09
CA LEU A 879 -18.59 -3.62 15.20
C LEU A 879 -19.32 -3.15 13.95
N ILE A 880 -18.96 -3.67 12.77
CA ILE A 880 -19.64 -3.35 11.51
C ILE A 880 -21.13 -3.73 11.58
N LEU A 881 -21.45 -4.95 12.04
CA LEU A 881 -22.83 -5.43 12.17
C LEU A 881 -23.59 -4.64 13.24
N ALA A 882 -22.93 -4.31 14.35
CA ALA A 882 -23.49 -3.50 15.42
C ALA A 882 -23.84 -2.08 14.94
N GLN A 883 -22.95 -1.45 14.18
CA GLN A 883 -23.16 -0.12 13.60
C GLN A 883 -24.30 -0.14 12.58
N VAL A 884 -24.31 -1.09 11.64
CA VAL A 884 -25.38 -1.24 10.65
C VAL A 884 -26.75 -1.44 11.32
N GLY A 885 -26.86 -2.40 12.24
CA GLY A 885 -28.13 -2.70 12.91
C GLY A 885 -28.64 -1.57 13.81
N SER A 886 -27.76 -0.94 14.60
CA SER A 886 -28.15 0.22 15.42
C SER A 886 -28.59 1.41 14.56
N THR A 887 -27.91 1.68 13.44
CA THR A 887 -28.28 2.76 12.51
C THR A 887 -29.67 2.52 11.94
N ILE A 888 -29.92 1.32 11.41
CA ILE A 888 -31.22 0.96 10.82
C ILE A 888 -32.31 0.99 11.89
N GLY A 889 -32.06 0.42 13.07
CA GLY A 889 -33.03 0.40 14.15
C GLY A 889 -33.41 1.81 14.63
N MET A 890 -32.45 2.71 14.77
CA MET A 890 -32.72 4.12 15.10
C MET A 890 -33.53 4.83 14.02
N GLY A 891 -33.23 4.57 12.74
CA GLY A 891 -34.01 5.13 11.63
C GLY A 891 -35.44 4.63 11.60
N LEU A 892 -35.66 3.36 11.90
CA LEU A 892 -37.00 2.78 12.00
C LEU A 892 -37.76 3.31 13.22
N LEU A 893 -37.09 3.57 14.35
CA LEU A 893 -37.70 4.25 15.50
C LEU A 893 -38.13 5.67 15.12
N PHE A 894 -37.24 6.43 14.47
CA PHE A 894 -37.53 7.79 14.05
C PHE A 894 -38.68 7.83 13.03
N ASP A 895 -38.66 6.95 12.02
CA ASP A 895 -39.73 6.83 11.05
C ASP A 895 -41.07 6.50 11.72
N THR A 896 -41.07 5.51 12.62
CA THR A 896 -42.29 5.03 13.28
C THR A 896 -42.87 6.06 14.25
N LEU A 897 -42.03 6.64 15.11
CA LEU A 897 -42.48 7.49 16.22
C LEU A 897 -42.63 8.96 15.83
N VAL A 898 -41.85 9.46 14.88
CA VAL A 898 -41.82 10.88 14.52
C VAL A 898 -42.48 11.10 13.17
N VAL A 899 -41.95 10.46 12.12
CA VAL A 899 -42.40 10.70 10.75
C VAL A 899 -43.84 10.25 10.56
N ARG A 900 -44.13 8.99 10.86
CA ARG A 900 -45.43 8.37 10.62
C ARG A 900 -46.50 8.83 11.59
N SER A 901 -46.14 9.02 12.85
CA SER A 901 -47.09 9.41 13.89
C SER A 901 -47.44 10.91 13.84
N PHE A 902 -46.54 11.76 13.33
CA PHE A 902 -46.74 13.21 13.36
C PHE A 902 -46.53 13.91 12.01
N MET A 903 -45.42 13.66 11.29
CA MET A 903 -45.11 14.40 10.05
C MET A 903 -46.09 14.07 8.91
N THR A 904 -46.22 12.80 8.53
CA THR A 904 -47.05 12.37 7.40
C THR A 904 -48.52 12.76 7.59
N PRO A 905 -49.15 12.53 8.77
CA PRO A 905 -50.50 13.01 9.05
C PRO A 905 -50.65 14.54 9.01
N SER A 906 -49.66 15.29 9.50
CA SER A 906 -49.70 16.76 9.51
C SER A 906 -49.59 17.33 8.10
N ILE A 907 -48.71 16.79 7.26
CA ILE A 907 -48.58 17.16 5.85
C ILE A 907 -49.87 16.83 5.09
N ALA A 908 -50.44 15.65 5.31
CA ALA A 908 -51.72 15.26 4.72
C ALA A 908 -52.87 16.20 5.16
N ALA A 909 -52.90 16.61 6.44
CA ALA A 909 -53.88 17.56 6.95
C ALA A 909 -53.74 18.97 6.37
N LEU A 910 -52.50 19.45 6.12
CA LEU A 910 -52.21 20.75 5.50
C LEU A 910 -52.55 20.79 4.02
N LEU A 911 -52.14 19.76 3.26
CA LEU A 911 -52.38 19.68 1.82
C LEU A 911 -53.86 19.37 1.49
N GLY A 912 -54.59 18.72 2.40
CA GLY A 912 -56.02 18.47 2.28
C GLY A 912 -56.38 17.74 0.98
N ARG A 913 -57.16 18.40 0.10
CA ARG A 913 -57.55 17.83 -1.20
C ARG A 913 -56.38 17.62 -2.15
N TRP A 914 -55.33 18.43 -2.05
CA TRP A 914 -54.16 18.36 -2.94
C TRP A 914 -53.32 17.12 -2.66
N PHE A 915 -53.34 16.60 -1.43
CA PHE A 915 -52.64 15.37 -1.09
C PHE A 915 -53.02 14.20 -2.02
N TRP A 916 -54.28 14.15 -2.45
CA TRP A 916 -54.82 13.07 -3.28
C TRP A 916 -54.75 13.33 -4.79
N TRP A 917 -54.21 14.47 -5.23
CA TRP A 917 -54.16 14.81 -6.65
C TRP A 917 -53.39 13.75 -7.47
N PRO A 918 -53.92 13.29 -8.63
CA PRO A 918 -55.07 13.80 -9.41
C PRO A 918 -56.45 13.21 -9.03
N GLN A 919 -56.56 12.38 -8.00
CA GLN A 919 -57.85 11.86 -7.55
C GLN A 919 -58.70 12.96 -6.92
N HIS A 920 -59.94 13.12 -7.38
CA HIS A 920 -60.88 14.08 -6.81
C HIS A 920 -61.52 13.50 -5.54
N VAL A 921 -61.10 14.01 -4.37
CA VAL A 921 -61.61 13.60 -3.06
C VAL A 921 -62.50 14.70 -2.46
N ARG A 922 -63.64 14.29 -1.88
CA ARG A 922 -64.57 15.21 -1.20
C ARG A 922 -64.05 15.60 0.19
N THR A 923 -64.18 16.88 0.53
CA THR A 923 -63.70 17.44 1.81
C THR A 923 -64.68 17.25 2.97
N ARG A 924 -65.97 16.95 2.70
CA ARG A 924 -67.03 16.75 3.70
C ARG A 924 -67.76 15.40 3.46
N PRO A 925 -68.24 14.73 4.52
CA PRO A 925 -69.00 13.48 4.40
C PRO A 925 -70.33 13.70 3.66
N LEU A 926 -70.86 12.63 3.05
CA LEU A 926 -72.20 12.64 2.45
C LEU A 926 -73.25 12.98 3.52
N PRO A 927 -74.23 13.86 3.23
CA PRO A 927 -75.37 14.05 4.10
C PRO A 927 -76.07 12.71 4.32
N VAL A 928 -76.22 12.28 5.57
CA VAL A 928 -77.03 11.10 5.90
C VAL A 928 -78.49 11.48 5.60
N PRO A 929 -79.22 10.72 4.77
CA PRO A 929 -80.64 10.98 4.57
C PRO A 929 -81.35 10.86 5.91
N THR A 930 -82.02 11.93 6.33
CA THR A 930 -82.79 11.99 7.57
C THR A 930 -83.75 10.78 7.60
N PRO A 931 -83.81 9.97 8.68
CA PRO A 931 -84.79 8.91 8.76
C PRO A 931 -86.19 9.52 8.61
N ALA A 932 -86.97 9.01 7.67
CA ALA A 932 -88.33 9.47 7.44
C ALA A 932 -89.11 9.35 8.76
N GLN A 933 -89.62 10.47 9.26
CA GLN A 933 -90.54 10.46 10.40
C GLN A 933 -91.70 9.50 10.07
N PRO A 934 -92.09 8.59 10.99
CA PRO A 934 -93.25 7.75 10.77
C PRO A 934 -94.48 8.65 10.57
N ARG A 935 -95.07 8.61 9.38
CA ARG A 935 -96.36 9.24 9.09
C ARG A 935 -97.37 8.68 10.10
N HIS A 936 -97.85 9.53 11.01
CA HIS A 936 -99.05 9.23 11.78
C HIS A 936 -100.20 8.99 10.79
N ILE A 937 -100.63 7.73 10.68
CA ILE A 937 -101.88 7.37 10.04
C ILE A 937 -102.98 7.76 11.03
N ALA A 938 -103.57 8.95 10.83
CA ALA A 938 -104.82 9.31 11.48
C ALA A 938 -105.94 8.47 10.84
N ALA A 939 -106.48 7.53 11.62
CA ALA A 939 -107.63 6.74 11.24
C ALA A 939 -108.88 7.63 11.20
N LEU A 940 -109.48 7.74 10.00
CA LEU A 940 -110.86 8.16 9.78
C LEU A 940 -111.78 6.96 10.05
N VAL A 941 -112.48 6.94 11.19
CA VAL A 941 -113.76 6.23 11.37
C VAL A 941 -114.59 6.97 12.43
N GLY A 942 -115.79 7.43 12.08
CA GLY A 942 -116.89 7.54 13.03
C GLY A 942 -117.68 8.86 13.10
N SER A 943 -118.42 9.20 12.05
CA SER A 943 -119.87 9.55 12.13
C SER A 943 -120.48 9.55 10.73
#